data_AF-A0A538IRN4-F1
#
_entry.id   AF-A0A538IRN4-F1
#
_cell.length_a   1.000
_cell.length_b   1.000
_cell.length_c   1.000
_cell.angle_alpha   90.00
_cell.angle_beta   90.00
_cell.angle_gamma   90.00
#
_symmetry.space_group_name_H-M   'P 1'
#
loop_
_entity.id
_entity.type
_entity.pdbx_description
1 polymer ?
#
loop_
_entity_poly.entity_id
_entity_poly.type
_entity_poly.pdbx_seq_one_letter_code
_entity_poly.pdbx_strand_id
1 'polypeptide(L)'
;MTMVTDEKAAFLERLRAWTGIDSPQIRRGLDPVNEAMIRHWCEAVGDRNPVYTDAEQAARSVHGGIVAPPTMLGAWTMRPLEMPPRNPEDPRTAIIDMLDEAGFTGVIATNCEQEYLRYVRPGDHLTAYMSVEDVSEEKNTALGPGHFFTTKAIYKDENGEVVGIERFRMLKFAPKPAAGEPKALRPRPSISKDTEFFWDGASCGELLIQRCTACGVLRHPPRPGCASCGSLDWDTIRSSGLGEVYSYVIYHHPPLPGFETPFAVGLIELEEGVRMLSNIVEMPLDEITIGMPVEVTFVAVELEKTGAAFDPDLWAELARAHLLGFGVSEEMGGNGGGIIELCLLLEQAGRAAAPVPLWAALVCGVLPVAMFGTEEQKSRLLPEVIEGRAIVTAAFDEPESRDPSAPASVARVEGDEWRIDGTKTEVPAVSLASRVIVPALAADGVGLFLVDPQAPGVTLAMQANTAAEPLSQMQLLGVRIGDADVLLPPDGRAALGIMLDHAQVGLCALQLGIAEHALRLTAEYSSGREQFGRPLGSFQAVQQRAADAYVDVEAMRWTMWRAAWLLSEGLPATDEVLEAKYFASEGGHRVLAAAQHLHGGIGVDMTYPLHRYTFLAKQAELTLGGATEQLAKLGDRMAT
;
A
#
# COMPACT_ATOMS: atom_id res chain seq x y z
N MET A 1 24.58 -23.91 -3.21
CA MET A 1 25.31 -24.99 -3.91
C MET A 1 24.52 -26.26 -3.71
N THR A 2 23.99 -26.88 -4.77
CA THR A 2 23.17 -28.09 -4.65
C THR A 2 24.11 -29.29 -4.54
N MET A 3 24.15 -29.93 -3.36
CA MET A 3 24.96 -31.15 -3.14
C MET A 3 24.54 -32.26 -4.11
N VAL A 4 25.51 -33.03 -4.62
CA VAL A 4 25.25 -34.19 -5.48
C VAL A 4 24.63 -35.32 -4.64
N THR A 5 23.84 -36.22 -5.23
CA THR A 5 23.04 -37.24 -4.52
C THR A 5 23.85 -38.08 -3.51
N ASP A 6 25.08 -38.46 -3.87
CA ASP A 6 25.96 -39.24 -2.97
C ASP A 6 26.47 -38.41 -1.78
N GLU A 7 26.68 -37.10 -1.96
CA GLU A 7 27.08 -36.19 -0.89
C GLU A 7 25.92 -35.93 0.09
N LYS A 8 24.67 -35.88 -0.41
CA LYS A 8 23.48 -35.75 0.43
C LYS A 8 23.28 -36.97 1.33
N ALA A 9 23.50 -38.18 0.80
CA ALA A 9 23.41 -39.41 1.57
C ALA A 9 24.48 -39.44 2.69
N ALA A 10 25.74 -39.13 2.37
CA ALA A 10 26.82 -39.06 3.35
C ALA A 10 26.59 -37.98 4.42
N PHE A 11 26.01 -36.82 4.04
CA PHE A 11 25.65 -35.78 5.00
C PHE A 11 24.54 -36.23 5.95
N LEU A 12 23.50 -36.87 5.44
CA LEU A 12 22.42 -37.42 6.26
C LEU A 12 22.91 -38.50 7.23
N GLU A 13 23.83 -39.37 6.81
CA GLU A 13 24.45 -40.36 7.70
C GLU A 13 25.17 -39.69 8.88
N ARG A 14 25.92 -38.61 8.61
CA ARG A 14 26.57 -37.84 9.69
C ARG A 14 25.57 -37.20 10.65
N LEU A 15 24.44 -36.69 10.15
CA LEU A 15 23.38 -36.16 11.01
C LEU A 15 22.73 -37.26 11.85
N ARG A 16 22.41 -38.41 11.24
CA ARG A 16 21.78 -39.56 11.92
C ARG A 16 22.71 -40.27 12.90
N ALA A 17 24.02 -40.07 12.81
CA ALA A 17 24.97 -40.55 13.82
C ALA A 17 24.71 -39.97 15.22
N TRP A 18 24.01 -38.83 15.31
CA TRP A 18 23.60 -38.21 16.57
C TRP A 18 22.24 -38.67 17.10
N THR A 19 21.50 -39.45 16.32
CA THR A 19 20.19 -39.98 16.72
C THR A 19 20.36 -41.04 17.81
N GLY A 20 19.56 -40.94 18.87
CA GLY A 20 19.59 -41.85 20.02
C GLY A 20 20.70 -41.55 21.03
N ILE A 21 21.50 -40.50 20.83
CA ILE A 21 22.51 -40.05 21.80
C ILE A 21 21.85 -39.13 22.83
N ASP A 22 22.06 -39.45 24.11
CA ASP A 22 21.64 -38.59 25.22
C ASP A 22 22.57 -37.40 25.37
N SER A 23 21.99 -36.22 25.61
CA SER A 23 22.73 -35.00 25.85
C SER A 23 23.47 -35.06 27.19
N PRO A 24 24.75 -34.69 27.24
CA PRO A 24 25.45 -34.50 28.50
C PRO A 24 24.93 -33.29 29.30
N GLN A 25 24.14 -32.41 28.69
CA GLN A 25 23.56 -31.21 29.31
C GLN A 25 22.22 -31.52 29.97
N ILE A 26 22.25 -32.15 31.15
CA ILE A 26 21.06 -32.35 31.98
C ILE A 26 20.58 -31.00 32.50
N ARG A 27 19.29 -30.67 32.28
CA ARG A 27 18.71 -29.39 32.73
C ARG A 27 17.91 -29.58 34.01
N ARG A 28 18.53 -29.22 35.13
CA ARG A 28 17.84 -29.17 36.42
C ARG A 28 17.08 -27.84 36.54
N GLY A 29 15.84 -27.90 36.99
CA GLY A 29 15.07 -26.71 37.25
C GLY A 29 15.71 -25.85 38.33
N LEU A 30 15.73 -24.53 38.10
CA LEU A 30 16.37 -23.58 39.02
C LEU A 30 15.61 -23.48 40.35
N ASP A 31 14.29 -23.60 40.28
CA ASP A 31 13.39 -23.52 41.41
C ASP A 31 12.47 -24.76 41.46
N PRO A 32 11.97 -25.14 42.65
CA PRO A 32 10.81 -26.02 42.74
C PRO A 32 9.65 -25.45 41.92
N VAL A 33 8.80 -26.34 41.46
CA VAL A 33 7.48 -25.96 40.97
C VAL A 33 6.78 -25.15 42.05
N ASN A 34 6.31 -23.96 41.69
CA ASN A 34 5.82 -22.97 42.65
C ASN A 34 4.57 -22.27 42.12
N GLU A 35 3.67 -21.91 43.04
CA GLU A 35 2.37 -21.31 42.71
C GLU A 35 2.48 -19.94 42.05
N ALA A 36 3.54 -19.18 42.34
CA ALA A 36 3.76 -17.86 41.75
C ALA A 36 3.97 -17.95 40.24
N MET A 37 4.86 -18.85 39.79
CA MET A 37 5.07 -19.12 38.37
C MET A 37 3.81 -19.68 37.71
N ILE A 38 3.08 -20.59 38.37
CA ILE A 38 1.81 -21.13 37.85
C ILE A 38 0.80 -20.01 37.63
N ARG A 39 0.62 -19.12 38.60
CA ARG A 39 -0.32 -17.99 38.52
C ARG A 39 0.04 -17.04 37.38
N HIS A 40 1.30 -16.59 37.32
CA HIS A 40 1.75 -15.67 36.27
C HIS A 40 1.67 -16.29 34.88
N TRP A 41 1.93 -17.59 34.75
CA TRP A 41 1.72 -18.30 33.49
C TRP A 41 0.25 -18.31 33.10
N CYS A 42 -0.66 -18.71 33.99
CA CYS A 42 -2.10 -18.70 33.74
C CYS A 42 -2.60 -17.31 33.33
N GLU A 43 -2.11 -16.24 33.96
CA GLU A 43 -2.39 -14.86 33.58
C GLU A 43 -1.86 -14.53 32.17
N ALA A 44 -0.62 -14.91 31.87
CA ALA A 44 0.03 -14.62 30.59
C ALA A 44 -0.61 -15.36 29.40
N VAL A 45 -1.03 -16.61 29.59
CA VAL A 45 -1.67 -17.43 28.53
C VAL A 45 -3.21 -17.34 28.54
N GLY A 46 -3.79 -16.69 29.55
CA GLY A 46 -5.23 -16.52 29.69
C GLY A 46 -5.99 -17.77 30.15
N ASP A 47 -5.31 -18.75 30.77
CA ASP A 47 -5.96 -19.95 31.31
C ASP A 47 -6.61 -19.65 32.66
N ARG A 48 -7.94 -19.82 32.74
CA ARG A 48 -8.76 -19.49 33.91
C ARG A 48 -9.23 -20.72 34.68
N ASN A 49 -8.64 -21.89 34.46
CA ASN A 49 -9.03 -23.08 35.20
C ASN A 49 -8.69 -22.92 36.70
N PRO A 50 -9.70 -22.93 37.60
CA PRO A 50 -9.47 -22.65 39.03
C PRO A 50 -8.62 -23.72 39.72
N VAL A 51 -8.51 -24.93 39.16
CA VAL A 51 -7.65 -26.01 39.69
C VAL A 51 -6.18 -25.59 39.80
N TYR A 52 -5.73 -24.62 38.99
CA TYR A 52 -4.34 -24.17 38.97
C TYR A 52 -4.05 -23.01 39.94
N THR A 53 -5.06 -22.28 40.41
CA THR A 53 -4.85 -21.01 41.14
C THR A 53 -5.70 -20.85 42.41
N ASP A 54 -6.76 -21.63 42.59
CA ASP A 54 -7.63 -21.61 43.76
C ASP A 54 -7.46 -22.90 44.57
N ALA A 55 -6.87 -22.78 45.77
CA ALA A 55 -6.57 -23.92 46.63
C ALA A 55 -7.82 -24.68 47.11
N GLU A 56 -8.95 -23.99 47.33
CA GLU A 56 -10.17 -24.63 47.81
C GLU A 56 -10.84 -25.43 46.69
N GLN A 57 -10.87 -24.88 45.48
CA GLN A 57 -11.40 -25.59 44.31
C GLN A 57 -10.47 -26.75 43.89
N ALA A 58 -9.16 -26.54 43.93
CA ALA A 58 -8.19 -27.59 43.61
C ALA A 58 -8.27 -28.77 44.59
N ALA A 59 -8.48 -28.51 45.88
CA ALA A 59 -8.67 -29.56 46.90
C ALA A 59 -9.93 -30.40 46.67
N ARG A 60 -11.00 -29.82 46.10
CA ARG A 60 -12.25 -30.51 45.75
C ARG A 60 -12.20 -31.21 44.39
N SER A 61 -11.17 -30.94 43.60
CA SER A 61 -10.97 -31.56 42.29
C SER A 61 -10.40 -32.98 42.42
N VAL A 62 -10.35 -33.72 41.30
CA VAL A 62 -9.68 -35.03 41.22
C VAL A 62 -8.19 -34.98 41.56
N HIS A 63 -7.57 -33.79 41.57
CA HIS A 63 -6.15 -33.62 41.86
C HIS A 63 -5.85 -33.49 43.36
N GLY A 64 -6.85 -33.13 44.19
CA GLY A 64 -6.71 -33.02 45.65
C GLY A 64 -5.81 -31.86 46.14
N GLY A 65 -5.44 -30.94 45.26
CA GLY A 65 -4.56 -29.80 45.52
C GLY A 65 -4.13 -29.12 44.22
N ILE A 66 -3.45 -27.98 44.32
CA ILE A 66 -2.96 -27.23 43.15
C ILE A 66 -1.99 -28.09 42.35
N VAL A 67 -2.16 -28.07 41.04
CA VAL A 67 -1.25 -28.68 40.06
C VAL A 67 -0.83 -27.63 39.04
N ALA A 68 0.33 -27.79 38.43
CA ALA A 68 0.73 -26.97 37.31
C ALA A 68 -0.10 -27.33 36.06
N PRO A 69 -0.48 -26.35 35.22
CA PRO A 69 -0.99 -26.60 33.89
C PRO A 69 -0.05 -27.54 33.12
N PRO A 70 -0.56 -28.56 32.41
CA PRO A 70 0.29 -29.50 31.67
C PRO A 70 1.26 -28.79 30.70
N THR A 71 0.81 -27.72 30.04
CA THR A 71 1.61 -26.92 29.10
C THR A 71 2.85 -26.26 29.72
N MET A 72 2.96 -26.23 31.06
CA MET A 72 4.12 -25.72 31.78
C MET A 72 5.23 -26.75 32.01
N LEU A 73 5.11 -27.99 31.51
CA LEU A 73 6.06 -29.08 31.77
C LEU A 73 7.54 -28.69 31.62
N GLY A 74 7.87 -27.89 30.60
CA GLY A 74 9.23 -27.42 30.33
C GLY A 74 9.66 -26.16 31.09
N ALA A 75 8.72 -25.42 31.70
CA ALA A 75 8.92 -24.03 32.16
C ALA A 75 10.06 -23.89 33.18
N TRP A 76 10.15 -24.81 34.15
CA TRP A 76 11.17 -24.78 35.20
C TRP A 76 12.57 -25.17 34.70
N THR A 77 12.68 -25.86 33.57
CA THR A 77 13.95 -26.34 33.00
C THR A 77 14.44 -25.51 31.81
N MET A 78 13.77 -24.37 31.55
CA MET A 78 14.17 -23.44 30.51
C MET A 78 15.57 -22.86 30.79
N ARG A 79 16.28 -22.52 29.72
CA ARG A 79 17.61 -21.91 29.83
C ARG A 79 17.50 -20.49 30.40
N PRO A 80 18.49 -20.03 31.18
CA PRO A 80 18.56 -18.64 31.63
C PRO A 80 18.79 -17.68 30.45
N LEU A 81 18.54 -16.39 30.70
CA LEU A 81 18.74 -15.31 29.72
C LEU A 81 20.21 -15.21 29.25
N GLU A 82 21.16 -15.33 30.19
CA GLU A 82 22.57 -15.48 29.86
C GLU A 82 22.84 -16.93 29.44
N MET A 83 22.99 -17.15 28.13
CA MET A 83 23.19 -18.49 27.61
C MET A 83 24.61 -18.99 27.92
N PRO A 84 24.74 -20.22 28.48
CA PRO A 84 26.06 -20.85 28.57
C PRO A 84 26.61 -21.14 27.15
N PRO A 85 27.94 -21.27 27.01
CA PRO A 85 28.57 -21.58 25.72
C PRO A 85 27.96 -22.83 25.06
N ARG A 86 27.91 -22.85 23.73
CA ARG A 86 27.54 -24.06 22.97
C ARG A 86 28.48 -25.20 23.36
N ASN A 87 27.92 -26.36 23.73
CA ASN A 87 28.71 -27.57 23.97
C ASN A 87 28.70 -28.41 22.68
N PRO A 88 29.85 -28.60 22.01
CA PRO A 88 29.93 -29.42 20.79
C PRO A 88 29.54 -30.89 21.01
N GLU A 89 29.61 -31.40 22.24
CA GLU A 89 29.20 -32.76 22.59
C GLU A 89 27.68 -32.91 22.80
N ASP A 90 26.92 -31.80 22.77
CA ASP A 90 25.46 -31.84 22.83
C ASP A 90 24.87 -32.19 21.45
N PRO A 91 24.10 -33.30 21.33
CA PRO A 91 23.61 -33.78 20.03
C PRO A 91 22.78 -32.77 19.25
N ARG A 92 21.98 -31.95 19.94
CA ARG A 92 21.18 -30.89 19.30
C ARG A 92 22.07 -29.79 18.76
N THR A 93 23.08 -29.39 19.52
CA THR A 93 24.04 -28.34 19.15
C THR A 93 24.85 -28.80 17.93
N ALA A 94 25.37 -30.03 17.94
CA ALA A 94 26.11 -30.59 16.82
C ALA A 94 25.29 -30.64 15.52
N ILE A 95 24.02 -31.07 15.59
CA ILE A 95 23.12 -31.08 14.42
C ILE A 95 22.86 -29.66 13.89
N ILE A 96 22.60 -28.69 14.78
CA ILE A 96 22.35 -27.30 14.38
C ILE A 96 23.58 -26.71 13.69
N ASP A 97 24.77 -26.89 14.28
CA ASP A 97 26.02 -26.37 13.74
C ASP A 97 26.34 -27.00 12.37
N MET A 98 26.18 -28.33 12.23
CA MET A 98 26.36 -29.02 10.94
C MET A 98 25.39 -28.52 9.85
N LEU A 99 24.13 -28.24 10.23
CA LEU A 99 23.13 -27.71 9.30
C LEU A 99 23.40 -26.25 8.93
N ASP A 100 23.86 -25.44 9.89
CA ASP A 100 24.31 -24.05 9.63
C ASP A 100 25.49 -24.02 8.67
N GLU A 101 26.52 -24.84 8.89
CA GLU A 101 27.70 -24.96 8.02
C GLU A 101 27.34 -25.44 6.60
N ALA A 102 26.29 -26.26 6.47
CA ALA A 102 25.76 -26.71 5.19
C ALA A 102 24.82 -25.70 4.50
N GLY A 103 24.58 -24.52 5.10
CA GLY A 103 23.78 -23.44 4.53
C GLY A 103 22.29 -23.47 4.87
N PHE A 104 21.84 -24.38 5.75
CA PHE A 104 20.47 -24.44 6.27
C PHE A 104 20.31 -23.54 7.50
N THR A 105 20.51 -22.23 7.32
CA THR A 105 20.58 -21.26 8.42
C THR A 105 19.21 -20.87 8.99
N GLY A 106 18.14 -20.98 8.20
CA GLY A 106 16.77 -20.73 8.65
C GLY A 106 16.30 -21.79 9.62
N VAL A 107 15.56 -21.41 10.67
CA VAL A 107 14.99 -22.34 11.65
C VAL A 107 13.54 -22.00 11.93
N ILE A 108 12.69 -23.03 12.01
CA ILE A 108 11.30 -22.89 12.45
C ILE A 108 10.89 -24.11 13.27
N ALA A 109 10.16 -23.86 14.37
CA ALA A 109 9.50 -24.91 15.12
C ALA A 109 8.24 -25.35 14.37
N THR A 110 8.09 -26.65 14.13
CA THR A 110 7.02 -27.18 13.25
C THR A 110 5.99 -28.00 14.00
N ASN A 111 6.39 -28.69 15.07
CA ASN A 111 5.46 -29.43 15.91
C ASN A 111 6.03 -29.60 17.32
N CYS A 112 5.14 -29.66 18.31
CA CYS A 112 5.45 -30.05 19.69
C CYS A 112 4.41 -31.08 20.15
N GLU A 113 4.86 -32.24 20.58
CA GLU A 113 4.02 -33.29 21.16
C GLU A 113 4.44 -33.51 22.62
N GLN A 114 3.48 -33.45 23.55
CA GLN A 114 3.72 -33.62 24.97
C GLN A 114 2.84 -34.76 25.53
N GLU A 115 3.47 -35.70 26.22
CA GLU A 115 2.83 -36.76 26.97
C GLU A 115 2.94 -36.44 28.47
N TYR A 116 1.81 -36.39 29.17
CA TYR A 116 1.74 -36.10 30.59
C TYR A 116 1.44 -37.38 31.37
N LEU A 117 2.45 -37.90 32.07
CA LEU A 117 2.31 -39.13 32.86
C LEU A 117 1.79 -38.81 34.27
N ARG A 118 2.16 -37.64 34.80
CA ARG A 118 1.71 -37.14 36.09
C ARG A 118 1.56 -35.62 36.05
N TYR A 119 0.54 -35.09 36.72
CA TYR A 119 0.45 -33.66 36.96
C TYR A 119 1.55 -33.23 37.94
N VAL A 120 2.35 -32.27 37.52
CA VAL A 120 3.41 -31.68 38.35
C VAL A 120 2.78 -30.81 39.44
N ARG A 121 3.31 -30.88 40.65
CA ARG A 121 2.76 -30.23 41.85
C ARG A 121 3.72 -29.20 42.43
N PRO A 122 3.22 -28.16 43.11
CA PRO A 122 4.07 -27.28 43.91
C PRO A 122 4.98 -28.09 44.85
N GLY A 123 6.28 -27.84 44.81
CA GLY A 123 7.31 -28.57 45.55
C GLY A 123 8.18 -29.50 44.67
N ASP A 124 7.62 -30.06 43.60
CA ASP A 124 8.35 -30.97 42.69
C ASP A 124 9.60 -30.27 42.12
N HIS A 125 10.71 -31.00 42.02
CA HIS A 125 11.94 -30.52 41.36
C HIS A 125 12.17 -31.23 40.04
N LEU A 126 11.88 -30.53 38.94
CA LEU A 126 11.98 -31.11 37.61
C LEU A 126 13.42 -31.12 37.09
N THR A 127 13.79 -32.23 36.44
CA THR A 127 15.03 -32.38 35.67
C THR A 127 14.71 -32.92 34.28
N ALA A 128 15.15 -32.21 33.24
CA ALA A 128 14.97 -32.61 31.85
C ALA A 128 16.22 -33.30 31.29
N TYR A 129 16.00 -34.47 30.70
CA TYR A 129 16.99 -35.29 29.99
C TYR A 129 16.69 -35.21 28.50
N MET A 130 17.62 -34.72 27.70
CA MET A 130 17.38 -34.45 26.28
C MET A 130 18.14 -35.43 25.38
N SER A 131 17.55 -35.80 24.26
CA SER A 131 18.21 -36.55 23.18
C SER A 131 17.65 -36.15 21.82
N VAL A 132 18.30 -36.58 20.74
CA VAL A 132 17.76 -36.46 19.37
C VAL A 132 17.09 -37.80 19.02
N GLU A 133 15.81 -37.75 18.68
CA GLU A 133 15.01 -38.96 18.39
C GLU A 133 14.98 -39.30 16.91
N ASP A 134 14.98 -38.30 16.02
CA ASP A 134 14.90 -38.52 14.58
C ASP A 134 15.51 -37.36 13.78
N VAL A 135 16.04 -37.68 12.59
CA VAL A 135 16.47 -36.71 11.58
C VAL A 135 15.98 -37.19 10.21
N SER A 136 15.24 -36.32 9.52
CA SER A 136 14.68 -36.60 8.20
C SER A 136 15.70 -36.42 7.09
N GLU A 137 15.42 -37.05 5.96
CA GLU A 137 15.97 -36.65 4.66
C GLU A 137 15.65 -35.18 4.35
N GLU A 138 16.39 -34.60 3.40
CA GLU A 138 16.12 -33.25 2.89
C GLU A 138 14.73 -33.23 2.24
N LYS A 139 13.90 -32.26 2.63
CA LYS A 139 12.57 -32.04 2.09
C LYS A 139 12.47 -30.66 1.48
N ASN A 140 11.83 -30.56 0.32
CA ASN A 140 11.44 -29.29 -0.25
C ASN A 140 10.19 -28.77 0.46
N THR A 141 10.32 -27.60 1.09
CA THR A 141 9.22 -26.91 1.77
C THR A 141 8.94 -25.56 1.09
N ALA A 142 7.83 -24.90 1.43
CA ALA A 142 7.52 -23.56 0.93
C ALA A 142 8.63 -22.53 1.26
N LEU A 143 9.31 -22.72 2.40
CA LEU A 143 10.39 -21.87 2.91
C LEU A 143 11.76 -22.16 2.26
N GLY A 144 11.89 -23.31 1.59
CA GLY A 144 13.14 -23.78 0.99
C GLY A 144 13.40 -25.26 1.25
N PRO A 145 14.46 -25.83 0.65
CA PRO A 145 14.93 -27.17 1.00
C PRO A 145 15.45 -27.18 2.44
N GLY A 146 15.17 -28.25 3.20
CA GLY A 146 15.58 -28.34 4.60
C GLY A 146 15.44 -29.72 5.23
N HIS A 147 16.02 -29.89 6.41
CA HIS A 147 15.96 -31.12 7.21
C HIS A 147 15.11 -30.89 8.46
N PHE A 148 14.24 -31.86 8.76
CA PHE A 148 13.55 -31.90 10.04
C PHE A 148 14.40 -32.72 11.02
N PHE A 149 14.47 -32.27 12.26
CA PHE A 149 14.98 -33.11 13.35
C PHE A 149 14.10 -32.95 14.59
N THR A 150 13.95 -34.04 15.32
CA THR A 150 13.09 -34.12 16.50
C THR A 150 13.96 -34.35 17.73
N THR A 151 13.86 -33.45 18.71
CA THR A 151 14.48 -33.64 20.02
C THR A 151 13.45 -34.17 21.00
N LYS A 152 13.86 -35.11 21.84
CA LYS A 152 13.05 -35.66 22.93
C LYS A 152 13.57 -35.12 24.26
N ALA A 153 12.69 -34.63 25.11
CA ALA A 153 12.96 -34.29 26.49
C ALA A 153 12.13 -35.19 27.42
N ILE A 154 12.78 -35.87 28.35
CA ILE A 154 12.13 -36.66 29.40
C ILE A 154 12.27 -35.88 30.70
N TYR A 155 11.14 -35.56 31.33
CA TYR A 155 11.09 -34.81 32.58
C TYR A 155 10.91 -35.78 33.75
N LYS A 156 11.81 -35.69 34.72
CA LYS A 156 11.75 -36.46 35.97
C LYS A 156 11.70 -35.57 37.19
N ASP A 157 11.07 -36.03 38.25
CA ASP A 157 11.12 -35.37 39.56
C ASP A 157 12.38 -35.75 40.36
N GLU A 158 12.48 -35.25 41.60
CA GLU A 158 13.60 -35.50 42.50
C GLU A 158 13.77 -36.97 42.91
N ASN A 159 12.72 -37.77 42.79
CA ASN A 159 12.73 -39.21 43.10
C ASN A 159 13.05 -40.06 41.86
N GLY A 160 13.19 -39.43 40.70
CA GLY A 160 13.44 -40.09 39.43
C GLY A 160 12.18 -40.62 38.74
N GLU A 161 10.98 -40.28 39.23
CA GLU A 161 9.71 -40.61 38.56
C GLU A 161 9.59 -39.78 37.29
N VAL A 162 9.19 -40.41 36.17
CA VAL A 162 8.95 -39.69 34.91
C VAL A 162 7.58 -39.02 34.98
N VAL A 163 7.57 -37.69 34.90
CA VAL A 163 6.33 -36.90 34.98
C VAL A 163 5.78 -36.53 33.61
N GLY A 164 6.65 -36.45 32.59
CA GLY A 164 6.22 -36.18 31.23
C GLY A 164 7.34 -36.33 30.19
N ILE A 165 6.94 -36.36 28.93
CA ILE A 165 7.82 -36.49 27.77
C ILE A 165 7.40 -35.44 26.75
N GLU A 166 8.37 -34.74 26.17
CA GLU A 166 8.16 -33.75 25.10
C GLU A 166 8.97 -34.14 23.88
N ARG A 167 8.35 -34.11 22.70
CA ARG A 167 9.01 -34.21 21.40
C ARG A 167 8.84 -32.90 20.66
N PHE A 168 9.96 -32.27 20.34
CA PHE A 168 9.98 -30.98 19.67
C PHE A 168 10.62 -31.13 18.30
N ARG A 169 9.83 -30.87 17.24
CA ARG A 169 10.26 -31.03 15.85
C ARG A 169 10.59 -29.66 15.25
N MET A 170 11.85 -29.50 14.83
CA MET A 170 12.35 -28.29 14.17
C MET A 170 12.65 -28.59 12.70
N LEU A 171 12.47 -27.58 11.85
CA LEU A 171 12.95 -27.55 10.47
C LEU A 171 14.10 -26.56 10.38
N LYS A 172 15.26 -27.04 9.91
CA LYS A 172 16.37 -26.20 9.45
C LYS A 172 16.33 -26.17 7.93
N PHE A 173 16.24 -24.99 7.33
CA PHE A 173 16.06 -24.84 5.89
C PHE A 173 17.05 -23.82 5.32
N ALA A 174 17.38 -23.96 4.05
CA ALA A 174 18.16 -22.98 3.32
C ALA A 174 17.19 -21.84 2.95
N PRO A 175 17.31 -20.65 3.55
CA PRO A 175 16.42 -19.56 3.24
C PRO A 175 16.57 -19.21 1.76
N LYS A 176 15.43 -18.99 1.08
CA LYS A 176 15.47 -18.38 -0.24
C LYS A 176 16.21 -17.04 -0.09
N PRO A 177 17.15 -16.70 -1.00
CA PRO A 177 17.63 -15.34 -1.05
C PRO A 177 16.40 -14.45 -1.15
N ALA A 178 16.23 -13.53 -0.21
CA ALA A 178 15.20 -12.51 -0.34
C ALA A 178 15.41 -11.91 -1.74
N ALA A 179 14.39 -11.98 -2.60
CA ALA A 179 14.36 -11.11 -3.75
C ALA A 179 14.58 -9.72 -3.15
N GLY A 180 15.70 -9.07 -3.49
CA GLY A 180 16.00 -7.76 -2.95
C GLY A 180 14.80 -6.89 -3.22
N GLU A 181 14.04 -6.57 -2.17
CA GLU A 181 13.01 -5.56 -2.31
C GLU A 181 13.72 -4.34 -2.88
N PRO A 182 13.22 -3.76 -3.99
CA PRO A 182 13.84 -2.57 -4.55
C PRO A 182 13.97 -1.57 -3.41
N LYS A 183 15.19 -1.06 -3.22
CA LYS A 183 15.50 -0.12 -2.13
C LYS A 183 14.47 1.01 -2.23
N ALA A 184 13.59 1.10 -1.23
CA ALA A 184 12.56 2.13 -1.23
C ALA A 184 13.26 3.49 -1.40
N LEU A 185 12.77 4.29 -2.36
CA LEU A 185 13.34 5.60 -2.65
C LEU A 185 13.01 6.57 -1.51
N ARG A 186 13.77 7.67 -1.38
CA ARG A 186 13.46 8.66 -0.34
C ARG A 186 12.15 9.39 -0.68
N PRO A 187 11.24 9.60 0.27
CA PRO A 187 10.03 10.36 0.01
C PRO A 187 10.39 11.78 -0.45
N ARG A 188 9.70 12.30 -1.47
CA ARG A 188 9.86 13.69 -1.90
C ARG A 188 9.39 14.63 -0.78
N PRO A 189 10.14 15.71 -0.47
CA PRO A 189 9.67 16.71 0.46
C PRO A 189 8.47 17.46 -0.12
N SER A 190 7.54 17.86 0.75
CA SER A 190 6.46 18.77 0.35
C SER A 190 7.02 20.19 0.15
N ILE A 191 6.92 20.67 -1.09
CA ILE A 191 7.35 22.01 -1.47
C ILE A 191 6.11 22.91 -1.49
N SER A 192 6.07 23.89 -0.59
CA SER A 192 5.06 24.95 -0.59
C SER A 192 5.73 26.27 -0.97
N LYS A 193 4.94 27.30 -1.28
CA LYS A 193 5.46 28.66 -1.53
C LYS A 193 6.36 29.19 -0.39
N ASP A 194 6.13 28.74 0.85
CA ASP A 194 6.90 29.17 2.02
C ASP A 194 8.20 28.37 2.21
N THR A 195 8.34 27.22 1.54
CA THR A 195 9.51 26.32 1.68
C THR A 195 10.28 26.12 0.38
N GLU A 196 9.76 26.58 -0.77
CA GLU A 196 10.39 26.50 -2.10
C GLU A 196 11.82 26.99 -2.09
N PHE A 197 12.07 28.19 -1.55
CA PHE A 197 13.43 28.75 -1.48
C PHE A 197 14.42 27.84 -0.74
N PHE A 198 13.97 27.10 0.28
CA PHE A 198 14.82 26.23 1.09
C PHE A 198 15.22 24.99 0.27
N TRP A 199 14.28 24.41 -0.47
CA TRP A 199 14.53 23.26 -1.33
C TRP A 199 15.31 23.62 -2.59
N ASP A 200 15.04 24.77 -3.20
CA ASP A 200 15.83 25.32 -4.33
C ASP A 200 17.27 25.55 -3.91
N GLY A 201 17.48 26.18 -2.75
CA GLY A 201 18.79 26.33 -2.15
C GLY A 201 19.48 24.98 -1.98
N ALA A 202 18.82 24.01 -1.34
CA ALA A 202 19.38 22.69 -1.11
C ALA A 202 19.74 21.95 -2.41
N SER A 203 18.94 22.10 -3.48
CA SER A 203 19.23 21.53 -4.80
C SER A 203 20.47 22.14 -5.46
N CYS A 204 20.80 23.38 -5.11
CA CYS A 204 22.01 24.09 -5.52
C CYS A 204 23.19 23.89 -4.54
N GLY A 205 23.01 23.09 -3.48
CA GLY A 205 24.02 22.90 -2.43
C GLY A 205 24.18 24.10 -1.49
N GLU A 206 23.13 24.90 -1.31
CA GLU A 206 23.11 26.07 -0.42
C GLU A 206 22.05 25.93 0.67
N LEU A 207 22.44 26.15 1.93
CA LEU A 207 21.50 26.20 3.05
C LEU A 207 20.97 27.64 3.20
N LEU A 208 19.72 27.86 2.79
CA LEU A 208 19.06 29.16 2.90
C LEU A 208 18.18 29.24 4.15
N ILE A 209 18.26 30.37 4.87
CA ILE A 209 17.46 30.65 6.08
C ILE A 209 16.52 31.82 5.81
N GLN A 210 15.24 31.67 6.20
CA GLN A 210 14.23 32.72 6.03
C GLN A 210 14.50 33.88 7.00
N ARG A 211 14.49 35.11 6.49
CA ARG A 211 14.67 36.34 7.27
C ARG A 211 13.48 37.28 7.09
N CYS A 212 12.96 37.82 8.19
CA CYS A 212 11.96 38.87 8.11
C CYS A 212 12.59 40.20 7.64
N THR A 213 12.05 40.83 6.60
CA THR A 213 12.55 42.12 6.10
C THR A 213 12.22 43.29 7.03
N ALA A 214 11.18 43.15 7.87
CA ALA A 214 10.76 44.19 8.81
C ALA A 214 11.59 44.23 10.11
N CYS A 215 11.90 43.07 10.69
CA CYS A 215 12.61 42.99 11.99
C CYS A 215 13.93 42.23 11.97
N GLY A 216 14.35 41.69 10.82
CA GLY A 216 15.61 40.97 10.66
C GLY A 216 15.67 39.58 11.31
N VAL A 217 14.60 39.15 11.99
CA VAL A 217 14.57 37.84 12.68
C VAL A 217 14.69 36.70 11.67
N LEU A 218 15.65 35.82 11.93
CA LEU A 218 15.85 34.55 11.22
C LEU A 218 14.91 33.48 11.77
N ARG A 219 14.43 32.58 10.89
CA ARG A 219 13.49 31.54 11.30
C ARG A 219 13.67 30.23 10.53
N HIS A 220 13.65 29.15 11.29
CA HIS A 220 13.56 27.78 10.81
C HIS A 220 12.69 26.96 11.81
N PRO A 221 11.77 26.09 11.35
CA PRO A 221 11.36 25.91 9.95
C PRO A 221 10.71 27.19 9.36
N PRO A 222 10.73 27.35 8.02
CA PRO A 222 10.10 28.48 7.36
C PRO A 222 8.61 28.60 7.69
N ARG A 223 8.09 29.83 7.72
CA ARG A 223 6.68 30.13 8.05
C ARG A 223 6.12 31.22 7.13
N PRO A 224 4.78 31.25 6.91
CA PRO A 224 4.13 32.29 6.11
C PRO A 224 4.28 33.71 6.66
N GLY A 225 4.57 33.87 7.95
CA GLY A 225 4.71 35.17 8.60
C GLY A 225 5.66 35.17 9.80
N CYS A 226 6.13 36.36 10.17
CA CYS A 226 7.04 36.54 11.30
C CYS A 226 6.29 36.43 12.63
N ALA A 227 6.66 35.46 13.47
CA ALA A 227 6.09 35.30 14.82
C ALA A 227 6.48 36.42 15.81
N SER A 228 7.50 37.23 15.48
CA SER A 228 7.97 38.33 16.34
C SER A 228 7.24 39.64 16.08
N CYS A 229 7.04 40.03 14.81
CA CYS A 229 6.44 41.32 14.45
C CYS A 229 5.16 41.23 13.60
N GLY A 230 4.75 40.03 13.18
CA GLY A 230 3.55 39.82 12.35
C GLY A 230 3.70 40.15 10.86
N SER A 231 4.86 40.64 10.41
CA SER A 231 5.09 40.92 8.98
C SER A 231 5.00 39.65 8.13
N LEU A 232 4.36 39.77 6.96
CA LEU A 232 4.30 38.75 5.92
C LEU A 232 5.46 38.87 4.92
N ASP A 233 6.26 39.94 5.01
CA ASP A 233 7.37 40.20 4.12
C ASP A 233 8.65 39.53 4.65
N TRP A 234 9.34 38.84 3.75
CA TRP A 234 10.57 38.13 4.06
C TRP A 234 11.46 37.98 2.83
N ASP A 235 12.74 37.80 3.09
CA ASP A 235 13.76 37.38 2.13
C ASP A 235 14.56 36.21 2.72
N THR A 236 15.68 35.87 2.10
CA THR A 236 16.55 34.76 2.52
C THR A 236 17.97 35.23 2.75
N ILE A 237 18.67 34.54 3.64
CA ILE A 237 20.12 34.64 3.76
C ILE A 237 20.75 33.28 3.51
N ARG A 238 21.99 33.26 3.04
CA ARG A 238 22.80 32.06 2.96
C ARG A 238 23.44 31.80 4.32
N SER A 239 23.23 30.61 4.88
CA SER A 239 23.92 30.15 6.08
C SER A 239 25.39 29.85 5.79
N SER A 240 26.23 30.02 6.81
CA SER A 240 27.59 29.50 6.87
C SER A 240 27.65 27.98 6.72
N GLY A 241 26.57 27.28 7.12
CA GLY A 241 26.52 25.82 7.17
C GLY A 241 27.15 25.21 8.42
N LEU A 242 27.68 26.02 9.33
CA LEU A 242 28.29 25.58 10.58
C LEU A 242 27.27 25.61 11.73
N GLY A 243 27.37 24.63 12.63
CA GLY A 243 26.53 24.57 13.83
C GLY A 243 27.03 23.57 14.87
N GLU A 244 26.26 23.40 15.92
CA GLU A 244 26.54 22.44 17.00
C GLU A 244 25.34 21.53 17.25
N VAL A 245 25.60 20.28 17.64
CA VAL A 245 24.55 19.33 18.01
C VAL A 245 23.89 19.80 19.32
N TYR A 246 22.66 20.31 19.23
CA TYR A 246 21.89 20.74 20.40
C TYR A 246 21.27 19.54 21.14
N SER A 247 20.73 18.57 20.40
CA SER A 247 20.22 17.30 20.91
C SER A 247 20.11 16.27 19.79
N TYR A 248 20.11 14.97 20.07
CA TYR A 248 19.93 13.94 19.05
C TYR A 248 19.19 12.70 19.58
N VAL A 249 18.65 11.89 18.67
CA VAL A 249 18.10 10.56 18.94
C VAL A 249 18.62 9.56 17.91
N ILE A 250 18.83 8.31 18.32
CA ILE A 250 19.14 7.20 17.40
C ILE A 250 17.87 6.43 17.10
N TYR A 251 17.47 6.43 15.83
CA TYR A 251 16.26 5.77 15.37
C TYR A 251 16.57 4.32 14.96
N HIS A 252 15.91 3.35 15.62
CA HIS A 252 16.14 1.92 15.38
C HIS A 252 14.98 1.23 14.65
N HIS A 253 13.72 1.46 15.05
CA HIS A 253 12.56 0.78 14.50
C HIS A 253 11.27 1.62 14.64
N PRO A 254 10.26 1.39 13.76
CA PRO A 254 10.26 0.47 12.61
C PRO A 254 11.13 0.98 11.43
N PRO A 255 11.62 0.14 10.51
CA PRO A 255 12.37 0.60 9.35
C PRO A 255 11.53 1.60 8.55
N LEU A 256 12.12 2.74 8.18
CA LEU A 256 11.45 3.77 7.38
C LEU A 256 11.82 3.59 5.91
N PRO A 257 10.85 3.51 4.99
CA PRO A 257 11.13 3.48 3.55
C PRO A 257 12.03 4.65 3.14
N GLY A 258 13.12 4.37 2.40
CA GLY A 258 14.10 5.39 2.00
C GLY A 258 15.24 5.65 3.00
N PHE A 259 15.20 5.06 4.20
CA PHE A 259 16.21 5.26 5.25
C PHE A 259 16.84 3.93 5.68
N GLU A 260 18.16 3.92 5.81
CA GLU A 260 18.90 2.79 6.39
C GLU A 260 18.92 2.93 7.92
N THR A 261 18.31 1.98 8.63
CA THR A 261 18.30 1.94 10.10
C THR A 261 19.46 1.12 10.66
N PRO A 262 20.12 1.55 11.75
CA PRO A 262 19.84 2.75 12.53
C PRO A 262 20.44 4.03 11.92
N PHE A 263 19.83 5.19 12.19
CA PHE A 263 20.36 6.50 11.82
C PHE A 263 20.12 7.55 12.92
N ALA A 264 20.96 8.59 12.97
CA ALA A 264 20.83 9.68 13.93
C ALA A 264 19.98 10.83 13.38
N VAL A 265 19.04 11.32 14.20
CA VAL A 265 18.30 12.56 13.96
C VAL A 265 18.77 13.59 14.97
N GLY A 266 19.45 14.62 14.49
CA GLY A 266 19.98 15.73 15.30
C GLY A 266 19.11 16.99 15.17
N LEU A 267 18.91 17.67 16.28
CA LEU A 267 18.55 19.08 16.31
C LEU A 267 19.86 19.87 16.38
N ILE A 268 20.15 20.64 15.34
CA ILE A 268 21.40 21.39 15.19
C ILE A 268 21.11 22.87 15.44
N GLU A 269 21.91 23.51 16.29
CA GLU A 269 21.91 24.96 16.46
C GLU A 269 22.97 25.56 15.53
N LEU A 270 22.53 26.28 14.49
CA LEU A 270 23.42 26.93 13.53
C LEU A 270 24.06 28.18 14.15
N GLU A 271 25.22 28.59 13.65
CA GLU A 271 25.90 29.82 14.09
C GLU A 271 25.03 31.08 13.96
N GLU A 272 24.08 31.09 13.01
CA GLU A 272 23.11 32.18 12.86
C GLU A 272 22.04 32.24 13.96
N GLY A 273 22.02 31.26 14.89
CA GLY A 273 21.13 31.22 16.04
C GLY A 273 19.76 30.58 15.78
N VAL A 274 19.55 29.96 14.62
CA VAL A 274 18.36 29.14 14.34
C VAL A 274 18.65 27.67 14.56
N ARG A 275 17.61 26.91 14.92
CA ARG A 275 17.71 25.46 15.08
C ARG A 275 17.04 24.72 13.93
N MET A 276 17.68 23.67 13.44
CA MET A 276 17.14 22.82 12.36
C MET A 276 17.27 21.34 12.69
N LEU A 277 16.30 20.54 12.23
CA LEU A 277 16.40 19.09 12.28
C LEU A 277 17.18 18.60 11.06
N SER A 278 18.14 17.71 11.27
CA SER A 278 18.93 17.08 10.22
C SER A 278 19.37 15.68 10.61
N ASN A 279 19.68 14.83 9.64
CA ASN A 279 20.46 13.62 9.91
C ASN A 279 21.90 14.01 10.24
N ILE A 280 22.51 13.31 11.18
CA ILE A 280 23.97 13.35 11.39
C ILE A 280 24.56 12.17 10.63
N VAL A 281 25.47 12.47 9.71
CA VAL A 281 26.04 11.50 8.75
C VAL A 281 27.58 11.54 8.83
N GLU A 282 28.24 10.61 8.14
CA GLU A 282 29.71 10.52 8.06
C GLU A 282 30.44 10.30 9.40
N MET A 283 29.75 9.71 10.39
CA MET A 283 30.30 9.40 11.72
C MET A 283 29.63 8.17 12.35
N PRO A 284 30.33 7.36 13.17
CA PRO A 284 29.70 6.32 13.99
C PRO A 284 28.65 6.87 14.97
N LEU A 285 27.48 6.22 15.05
CA LEU A 285 26.33 6.72 15.81
C LEU A 285 26.59 6.82 17.32
N ASP A 286 27.51 6.01 17.86
CA ASP A 286 27.93 5.96 19.25
C ASP A 286 28.94 7.05 19.63
N GLU A 287 29.51 7.75 18.65
CA GLU A 287 30.45 8.87 18.86
C GLU A 287 29.75 10.24 18.91
N ILE A 288 28.47 10.32 18.53
CA ILE A 288 27.71 11.57 18.52
C ILE A 288 27.53 12.09 19.95
N THR A 289 27.87 13.36 20.18
CA THR A 289 27.72 14.02 21.49
C THR A 289 27.08 15.40 21.34
N ILE A 290 26.37 15.85 22.39
CA ILE A 290 25.80 17.20 22.46
C ILE A 290 26.93 18.24 22.57
N GLY A 291 26.84 19.32 21.80
CA GLY A 291 27.86 20.36 21.69
C GLY A 291 28.97 20.05 20.67
N MET A 292 28.88 18.91 19.97
CA MET A 292 29.81 18.60 18.89
C MET A 292 29.62 19.57 17.71
N PRO A 293 30.70 20.17 17.16
CA PRO A 293 30.60 21.00 15.96
C PRO A 293 30.28 20.13 14.74
N VAL A 294 29.40 20.62 13.88
CA VAL A 294 28.95 19.96 12.65
C VAL A 294 28.93 20.95 11.49
N GLU A 295 29.08 20.43 10.28
CA GLU A 295 28.98 21.17 9.03
C GLU A 295 27.88 20.55 8.16
N VAL A 296 27.13 21.39 7.44
CA VAL A 296 26.09 20.94 6.51
C VAL A 296 26.72 20.20 5.33
N THR A 297 26.15 19.04 5.00
CA THR A 297 26.47 18.31 3.77
C THR A 297 25.19 17.97 3.01
N PHE A 298 25.27 17.95 1.69
CA PHE A 298 24.14 17.68 0.81
C PHE A 298 24.31 16.30 0.17
N VAL A 299 23.46 15.36 0.57
CA VAL A 299 23.45 14.00 0.01
C VAL A 299 22.45 13.94 -1.13
N ALA A 300 22.93 13.70 -2.35
CA ALA A 300 22.07 13.41 -3.48
C ALA A 300 21.37 12.06 -3.26
N VAL A 301 20.04 12.06 -3.30
CA VAL A 301 19.23 10.86 -3.10
C VAL A 301 18.25 10.70 -4.26
N GLU A 302 18.04 9.47 -4.70
CA GLU A 302 16.93 9.15 -5.58
C GLU A 302 15.64 9.25 -4.79
N LEU A 303 14.80 10.21 -5.19
CA LEU A 303 13.50 10.43 -4.58
C LEU A 303 12.46 9.52 -5.23
N GLU A 304 11.41 9.15 -4.49
CA GLU A 304 10.25 8.48 -5.06
C GLU A 304 9.81 9.17 -6.36
N LYS A 305 9.49 8.39 -7.40
CA LYS A 305 8.94 8.88 -8.68
C LYS A 305 7.53 9.48 -8.53
N THR A 306 7.12 9.84 -7.32
CA THR A 306 5.78 10.33 -7.03
C THR A 306 5.75 11.83 -7.26
N GLY A 307 4.98 12.24 -8.27
CA GLY A 307 4.85 13.64 -8.70
C GLY A 307 4.79 13.84 -10.21
N ALA A 308 5.09 12.82 -11.02
CA ALA A 308 4.65 12.83 -12.41
C ALA A 308 3.20 12.36 -12.45
N ALA A 309 2.32 13.20 -13.01
CA ALA A 309 0.91 12.86 -13.28
C ALA A 309 0.76 11.67 -14.25
N PHE A 310 1.87 11.25 -14.88
CA PHE A 310 1.95 10.16 -15.84
C PHE A 310 3.28 9.42 -15.69
N ASP A 311 3.22 8.09 -15.51
CA ASP A 311 4.37 7.19 -15.52
C ASP A 311 4.49 6.49 -16.89
N PRO A 312 5.43 6.93 -17.76
CA PRO A 312 5.61 6.36 -19.09
C PRO A 312 6.19 4.94 -19.05
N ASP A 313 6.95 4.59 -18.01
CA ASP A 313 7.52 3.24 -17.86
C ASP A 313 6.41 2.24 -17.55
N LEU A 314 5.52 2.60 -16.61
CA LEU A 314 4.33 1.82 -16.29
C LEU A 314 3.40 1.70 -17.50
N TRP A 315 3.17 2.79 -18.23
CA TRP A 315 2.38 2.76 -19.47
C TRP A 315 2.94 1.77 -20.50
N ALA A 316 4.27 1.78 -20.71
CA ALA A 316 4.93 0.85 -21.61
C ALA A 316 4.90 -0.61 -21.12
N GLU A 317 4.92 -0.86 -19.80
CA GLU A 317 4.72 -2.20 -19.23
C GLU A 317 3.29 -2.70 -19.49
N LEU A 318 2.28 -1.85 -19.30
CA LEU A 318 0.88 -2.19 -19.57
C LEU A 318 0.66 -2.52 -21.06
N ALA A 319 1.30 -1.78 -21.96
CA ALA A 319 1.31 -2.07 -23.40
C ALA A 319 1.95 -3.43 -23.70
N ARG A 320 3.14 -3.71 -23.13
CA ARG A 320 3.83 -5.01 -23.30
C ARG A 320 3.04 -6.19 -22.74
N ALA A 321 2.30 -5.98 -21.65
CA ALA A 321 1.37 -6.95 -21.09
C ALA A 321 0.06 -7.07 -21.90
N HIS A 322 -0.08 -6.33 -23.00
CA HIS A 322 -1.26 -6.28 -23.87
C HIS A 322 -2.53 -5.80 -23.14
N LEU A 323 -2.40 -5.10 -22.01
CA LEU A 323 -3.53 -4.63 -21.20
C LEU A 323 -4.20 -3.38 -21.78
N LEU A 324 -3.50 -2.65 -22.65
CA LEU A 324 -4.05 -1.49 -23.37
C LEU A 324 -4.97 -1.90 -24.55
N GLY A 325 -5.03 -3.19 -24.88
CA GLY A 325 -5.87 -3.71 -25.96
C GLY A 325 -7.28 -4.15 -25.55
N PHE A 326 -7.66 -4.00 -24.28
CA PHE A 326 -8.99 -4.36 -23.82
C PHE A 326 -10.07 -3.50 -24.46
N GLY A 327 -11.17 -4.13 -24.86
CA GLY A 327 -12.26 -3.48 -25.59
C GLY A 327 -11.99 -3.31 -27.09
N VAL A 328 -10.86 -3.82 -27.59
CA VAL A 328 -10.52 -3.87 -29.02
C VAL A 328 -10.55 -5.32 -29.49
N SER A 329 -11.11 -5.57 -30.67
CA SER A 329 -11.17 -6.90 -31.26
C SER A 329 -9.78 -7.47 -31.55
N GLU A 330 -9.64 -8.80 -31.49
CA GLU A 330 -8.40 -9.48 -31.85
C GLU A 330 -7.98 -9.22 -33.31
N GLU A 331 -8.95 -9.03 -34.21
CA GLU A 331 -8.70 -8.67 -35.61
C GLU A 331 -7.95 -7.35 -35.77
N MET A 332 -8.14 -6.42 -34.82
CA MET A 332 -7.46 -5.12 -34.77
C MET A 332 -6.23 -5.11 -33.84
N GLY A 333 -5.74 -6.29 -33.46
CA GLY A 333 -4.57 -6.46 -32.59
C GLY A 333 -4.86 -6.29 -31.09
N GLY A 334 -6.14 -6.17 -30.71
CA GLY A 334 -6.56 -6.17 -29.31
C GLY A 334 -6.55 -7.56 -28.70
N ASN A 335 -6.98 -7.65 -27.44
CA ASN A 335 -7.14 -8.91 -26.72
C ASN A 335 -8.61 -9.22 -26.40
N GLY A 336 -9.55 -8.55 -27.09
CA GLY A 336 -10.98 -8.70 -26.91
C GLY A 336 -11.47 -8.09 -25.60
N GLY A 337 -12.42 -8.79 -24.98
CA GLY A 337 -13.11 -8.32 -23.78
C GLY A 337 -14.00 -7.10 -24.05
N GLY A 338 -14.33 -6.38 -22.98
CA GLY A 338 -15.15 -5.19 -23.03
C GLY A 338 -15.15 -4.46 -21.70
N ILE A 339 -16.29 -3.92 -21.31
CA ILE A 339 -16.42 -3.14 -20.08
C ILE A 339 -16.07 -3.95 -18.81
N ILE A 340 -16.27 -5.27 -18.80
CA ILE A 340 -15.93 -6.16 -17.68
C ILE A 340 -14.42 -6.18 -17.43
N GLU A 341 -13.63 -6.49 -18.45
CA GLU A 341 -12.16 -6.54 -18.35
C GLU A 341 -11.58 -5.16 -18.05
N LEU A 342 -12.15 -4.10 -18.64
CA LEU A 342 -11.77 -2.73 -18.33
C LEU A 342 -12.04 -2.39 -16.86
N CYS A 343 -13.18 -2.81 -16.29
CA CYS A 343 -13.46 -2.62 -14.87
C CYS A 343 -12.45 -3.35 -13.98
N LEU A 344 -12.09 -4.60 -14.30
CA LEU A 344 -11.05 -5.34 -13.57
C LEU A 344 -9.70 -4.61 -13.58
N LEU A 345 -9.29 -4.10 -14.74
CA LEU A 345 -8.06 -3.34 -14.87
C LEU A 345 -8.10 -2.04 -14.06
N LEU A 346 -9.22 -1.32 -14.12
CA LEU A 346 -9.41 -0.08 -13.37
C LEU A 346 -9.47 -0.31 -11.86
N GLU A 347 -10.06 -1.40 -11.37
CA GLU A 347 -9.97 -1.78 -9.95
C GLU A 347 -8.51 -1.95 -9.51
N GLN A 348 -7.66 -2.60 -10.33
CA GLN A 348 -6.24 -2.73 -10.00
C GLN A 348 -5.49 -1.40 -10.07
N ALA A 349 -5.81 -0.56 -11.06
CA ALA A 349 -5.23 0.78 -11.17
C ALA A 349 -5.57 1.64 -9.95
N GLY A 350 -6.82 1.62 -9.50
CA GLY A 350 -7.27 2.30 -8.29
C GLY A 350 -6.59 1.76 -7.03
N ARG A 351 -6.48 0.44 -6.92
CA ARG A 351 -5.79 -0.23 -5.80
C ARG A 351 -4.32 0.15 -5.72
N ALA A 352 -3.65 0.30 -6.85
CA ALA A 352 -2.25 0.69 -6.93
C ALA A 352 -2.03 2.22 -6.86
N ALA A 353 -3.11 3.03 -6.91
CA ALA A 353 -3.02 4.47 -7.15
C ALA A 353 -2.12 4.78 -8.37
N ALA A 354 -2.32 4.02 -9.45
CA ALA A 354 -1.44 4.00 -10.61
C ALA A 354 -1.50 5.32 -11.39
N PRO A 355 -0.37 6.03 -11.60
CA PRO A 355 -0.32 7.31 -12.30
C PRO A 355 -0.35 7.13 -13.83
N VAL A 356 -1.42 6.51 -14.35
CA VAL A 356 -1.63 6.25 -15.77
C VAL A 356 -3.09 6.50 -16.14
N PRO A 357 -3.40 7.14 -17.29
CA PRO A 357 -4.73 7.62 -17.61
C PRO A 357 -5.62 6.51 -18.21
N LEU A 358 -5.68 5.33 -17.59
CA LEU A 358 -6.37 4.15 -18.14
C LEU A 358 -7.86 4.39 -18.39
N TRP A 359 -8.55 5.08 -17.48
CA TRP A 359 -9.96 5.42 -17.65
C TRP A 359 -10.20 6.36 -18.83
N ALA A 360 -9.38 7.41 -18.93
CA ALA A 360 -9.46 8.37 -20.02
C ALA A 360 -9.11 7.72 -21.37
N ALA A 361 -8.03 6.94 -21.40
CA ALA A 361 -7.52 6.29 -22.59
C ALA A 361 -8.45 5.19 -23.11
N LEU A 362 -8.81 4.24 -22.24
CA LEU A 362 -9.45 3.00 -22.67
C LEU A 362 -10.98 3.11 -22.65
N VAL A 363 -11.57 3.61 -21.56
CA VAL A 363 -13.02 3.70 -21.42
C VAL A 363 -13.59 4.91 -22.17
N CYS A 364 -12.94 6.07 -22.07
CA CYS A 364 -13.45 7.29 -22.69
C CYS A 364 -12.99 7.48 -24.14
N GLY A 365 -11.83 6.92 -24.52
CA GLY A 365 -11.27 7.04 -25.87
C GLY A 365 -11.45 5.80 -26.74
N VAL A 366 -10.72 4.73 -26.41
CA VAL A 366 -10.66 3.49 -27.22
C VAL A 366 -12.02 2.85 -27.40
N LEU A 367 -12.77 2.63 -26.32
CA LEU A 367 -14.04 1.92 -26.39
C LEU A 367 -15.06 2.64 -27.30
N PRO A 368 -15.27 3.96 -27.22
CA PRO A 368 -16.11 4.69 -28.17
C PRO A 368 -15.61 4.64 -29.62
N VAL A 369 -14.30 4.70 -29.86
CA VAL A 369 -13.75 4.54 -31.22
C VAL A 369 -14.01 3.12 -31.75
N ALA A 370 -13.88 2.10 -30.92
CA ALA A 370 -14.19 0.72 -31.31
C ALA A 370 -15.68 0.54 -31.63
N MET A 371 -16.57 1.20 -30.90
CA MET A 371 -18.03 1.11 -31.07
C MET A 371 -18.57 1.94 -32.24
N PHE A 372 -18.07 3.17 -32.42
CA PHE A 372 -18.69 4.19 -33.30
C PHE A 372 -17.76 4.71 -34.41
N GLY A 373 -16.50 4.30 -34.41
CA GLY A 373 -15.55 4.69 -35.45
C GLY A 373 -15.77 3.95 -36.77
N THR A 374 -15.31 4.55 -37.86
CA THR A 374 -15.17 3.88 -39.16
C THR A 374 -13.98 2.90 -39.13
N GLU A 375 -13.92 1.97 -40.09
CA GLU A 375 -12.80 1.03 -40.18
C GLU A 375 -11.46 1.75 -40.41
N GLU A 376 -11.48 2.86 -41.15
CA GLU A 376 -10.33 3.75 -41.35
C GLU A 376 -9.89 4.43 -40.04
N GLN A 377 -10.83 4.86 -39.20
CA GLN A 377 -10.52 5.44 -37.89
C GLN A 377 -9.96 4.40 -36.93
N LYS A 378 -10.58 3.22 -36.87
CA LYS A 378 -10.12 2.12 -36.00
C LYS A 378 -8.73 1.65 -36.38
N SER A 379 -8.48 1.39 -37.66
CA SER A 379 -7.16 0.93 -38.16
C SER A 379 -6.05 1.97 -37.97
N ARG A 380 -6.39 3.26 -38.01
CA ARG A 380 -5.44 4.36 -37.77
C ARG A 380 -5.11 4.58 -36.29
N LEU A 381 -6.10 4.47 -35.40
CA LEU A 381 -5.97 4.91 -34.00
C LEU A 381 -5.69 3.76 -33.02
N LEU A 382 -6.39 2.63 -33.14
CA LEU A 382 -6.37 1.58 -32.12
C LEU A 382 -4.99 0.90 -31.97
N PRO A 383 -4.27 0.54 -33.05
CA PRO A 383 -2.95 -0.07 -32.92
C PRO A 383 -1.94 0.82 -32.17
N GLU A 384 -1.97 2.14 -32.41
CA GLU A 384 -1.08 3.08 -31.74
C GLU A 384 -1.35 3.16 -30.22
N VAL A 385 -2.61 3.02 -29.79
CA VAL A 385 -2.95 2.97 -28.37
C VAL A 385 -2.56 1.64 -27.75
N ILE A 386 -2.82 0.52 -28.44
CA ILE A 386 -2.45 -0.85 -27.98
C ILE A 386 -0.94 -0.94 -27.73
N GLU A 387 -0.14 -0.39 -28.64
CA GLU A 387 1.31 -0.38 -28.56
C GLU A 387 1.86 0.70 -27.60
N GLY A 388 0.97 1.46 -26.94
CA GLY A 388 1.31 2.47 -25.94
C GLY A 388 1.91 3.76 -26.52
N ARG A 389 1.84 3.98 -27.84
CA ARG A 389 2.40 5.17 -28.53
C ARG A 389 1.45 6.36 -28.59
N ALA A 390 0.15 6.12 -28.42
CA ALA A 390 -0.87 7.16 -28.46
C ALA A 390 -1.84 7.04 -27.27
N ILE A 391 -2.44 8.18 -26.90
CA ILE A 391 -3.56 8.25 -25.98
C ILE A 391 -4.73 8.91 -26.73
N VAL A 392 -5.91 8.30 -26.65
CA VAL A 392 -7.17 8.92 -27.11
C VAL A 392 -8.00 9.18 -25.87
N THR A 393 -8.54 10.38 -25.70
CA THR A 393 -9.36 10.75 -24.53
C THR A 393 -10.68 11.36 -24.96
N ALA A 394 -11.54 11.79 -24.03
CA ALA A 394 -12.78 12.49 -24.32
C ALA A 394 -12.98 13.73 -23.44
N ALA A 395 -13.73 14.70 -23.96
CA ALA A 395 -13.97 15.99 -23.33
C ALA A 395 -15.47 16.21 -23.09
N PHE A 396 -15.97 15.67 -21.97
CA PHE A 396 -17.39 15.67 -21.62
C PHE A 396 -17.84 16.96 -20.92
N ASP A 397 -17.11 17.39 -19.89
CA ASP A 397 -17.52 18.50 -19.03
C ASP A 397 -17.27 19.87 -19.68
N GLU A 398 -18.19 20.80 -19.41
CA GLU A 398 -18.16 22.16 -19.93
C GLU A 398 -18.48 23.18 -18.83
N PRO A 399 -17.81 24.34 -18.78
CA PRO A 399 -18.20 25.42 -17.86
C PRO A 399 -19.65 25.90 -18.07
N GLU A 400 -20.13 25.84 -19.31
CA GLU A 400 -21.43 26.34 -19.74
C GLU A 400 -22.57 25.33 -19.58
N SER A 401 -22.27 24.05 -19.33
CA SER A 401 -23.26 22.99 -19.14
C SER A 401 -22.93 22.08 -17.96
N ARG A 402 -23.89 21.94 -17.04
CA ARG A 402 -23.77 21.00 -15.90
C ARG A 402 -24.19 19.57 -16.25
N ASP A 403 -24.78 19.36 -17.42
CA ASP A 403 -25.20 18.04 -17.88
C ASP A 403 -24.32 17.62 -19.07
N PRO A 404 -23.39 16.68 -18.86
CA PRO A 404 -22.52 16.17 -19.92
C PRO A 404 -23.26 15.56 -21.11
N SER A 405 -24.55 15.18 -20.95
CA SER A 405 -25.39 14.67 -22.05
C SER A 405 -26.00 15.78 -22.92
N ALA A 406 -25.81 17.04 -22.53
CA ALA A 406 -26.27 18.24 -23.22
C ALA A 406 -25.09 19.21 -23.45
N PRO A 407 -24.23 18.94 -24.46
CA PRO A 407 -23.09 19.80 -24.75
C PRO A 407 -23.55 21.19 -25.24
N ALA A 408 -22.88 22.24 -24.76
CA ALA A 408 -23.02 23.62 -25.20
C ALA A 408 -21.99 24.01 -26.26
N SER A 409 -20.86 23.28 -26.38
CA SER A 409 -19.96 23.40 -27.54
C SER A 409 -20.73 23.18 -28.84
N VAL A 410 -20.45 23.96 -29.89
CA VAL A 410 -21.22 23.97 -31.14
C VAL A 410 -20.35 23.54 -32.31
N ALA A 411 -20.91 22.70 -33.17
CA ALA A 411 -20.33 22.30 -34.45
C ALA A 411 -21.20 22.80 -35.62
N ARG A 412 -20.57 23.41 -36.63
CA ARG A 412 -21.26 23.92 -37.83
C ARG A 412 -20.54 23.46 -39.08
N VAL A 413 -21.29 23.09 -40.11
CA VAL A 413 -20.71 22.80 -41.42
C VAL A 413 -20.28 24.11 -42.09
N GLU A 414 -19.00 24.22 -42.46
CA GLU A 414 -18.42 25.31 -43.24
C GLU A 414 -17.70 24.74 -44.47
N GLY A 415 -18.41 24.66 -45.61
CA GLY A 415 -17.89 24.01 -46.82
C GLY A 415 -17.93 22.49 -46.68
N ASP A 416 -16.77 21.85 -46.90
CA ASP A 416 -16.59 20.39 -46.77
C ASP A 416 -15.99 20.00 -45.40
N GLU A 417 -15.93 20.93 -44.44
CA GLU A 417 -15.38 20.73 -43.10
C GLU A 417 -16.39 21.15 -42.03
N TRP A 418 -16.22 20.62 -40.83
CA TRP A 418 -16.88 21.08 -39.62
C TRP A 418 -16.02 22.11 -38.92
N ARG A 419 -16.66 23.14 -38.38
CA ARG A 419 -16.06 24.12 -37.48
C ARG A 419 -16.62 23.93 -36.08
N ILE A 420 -15.75 23.78 -35.09
CA ILE A 420 -16.11 23.62 -33.68
C ILE A 420 -15.68 24.83 -32.88
N ASP A 421 -16.60 25.37 -32.09
CA ASP A 421 -16.38 26.45 -31.13
C ASP A 421 -16.95 26.04 -29.76
N GLY A 422 -16.19 26.24 -28.68
CA GLY A 422 -16.62 25.89 -27.33
C GLY A 422 -15.47 25.77 -26.34
N THR A 423 -15.80 25.44 -25.10
CA THR A 423 -14.83 25.23 -24.02
C THR A 423 -15.13 23.93 -23.32
N LYS A 424 -14.12 23.07 -23.22
CA LYS A 424 -14.16 21.84 -22.42
C LYS A 424 -13.30 22.03 -21.18
N THR A 425 -13.76 21.56 -20.04
CA THR A 425 -13.04 21.68 -18.76
C THR A 425 -12.69 20.30 -18.21
N GLU A 426 -11.66 20.24 -17.38
CA GLU A 426 -11.22 19.01 -16.70
C GLU A 426 -10.96 17.84 -17.68
N VAL A 427 -10.48 18.15 -18.89
CA VAL A 427 -10.27 17.12 -19.92
C VAL A 427 -9.08 16.24 -19.52
N PRO A 428 -9.30 14.94 -19.27
CA PRO A 428 -8.28 14.08 -18.70
C PRO A 428 -7.23 13.68 -19.73
N ALA A 429 -5.96 13.80 -19.35
CA ALA A 429 -4.79 13.46 -20.16
C ALA A 429 -4.69 14.15 -21.52
N VAL A 430 -5.39 15.27 -21.73
CA VAL A 430 -5.44 15.96 -23.03
C VAL A 430 -4.08 16.45 -23.50
N SER A 431 -3.20 16.83 -22.57
CA SER A 431 -1.82 17.22 -22.89
C SER A 431 -0.95 16.07 -23.40
N LEU A 432 -1.39 14.82 -23.17
CA LEU A 432 -0.72 13.59 -23.62
C LEU A 432 -1.44 12.94 -24.81
N ALA A 433 -2.66 13.40 -25.11
CA ALA A 433 -3.52 12.78 -26.10
C ALA A 433 -3.07 13.11 -27.53
N SER A 434 -3.22 12.14 -28.44
CA SER A 434 -3.12 12.37 -29.88
C SER A 434 -4.47 12.75 -30.48
N ARG A 435 -5.59 12.28 -29.89
CA ARG A 435 -6.95 12.64 -30.28
C ARG A 435 -7.86 12.77 -29.05
N VAL A 436 -8.82 13.68 -29.16
CA VAL A 436 -9.84 13.95 -28.14
C VAL A 436 -11.21 13.80 -28.78
N ILE A 437 -12.08 12.95 -28.22
CA ILE A 437 -13.47 12.87 -28.63
C ILE A 437 -14.21 14.05 -28.00
N VAL A 438 -14.75 14.94 -28.84
CA VAL A 438 -15.45 16.16 -28.44
C VAL A 438 -16.91 16.04 -28.88
N PRO A 439 -17.85 15.82 -27.93
CA PRO A 439 -19.26 15.97 -28.20
C PRO A 439 -19.61 17.45 -28.38
N ALA A 440 -20.36 17.78 -29.43
CA ALA A 440 -20.81 19.14 -29.71
C ALA A 440 -22.21 19.15 -30.35
N LEU A 441 -22.96 20.23 -30.12
CA LEU A 441 -24.27 20.46 -30.72
C LEU A 441 -24.12 20.88 -32.19
N ALA A 442 -24.67 20.07 -33.08
CA ALA A 442 -24.81 20.31 -34.51
C ALA A 442 -26.27 20.64 -34.88
N ALA A 443 -26.53 20.94 -36.16
CA ALA A 443 -27.85 21.32 -36.65
C ALA A 443 -28.90 20.19 -36.54
N ASP A 444 -28.45 18.94 -36.60
CA ASP A 444 -29.25 17.72 -36.62
C ASP A 444 -29.18 16.92 -35.30
N GLY A 445 -28.49 17.43 -34.28
CA GLY A 445 -28.37 16.78 -32.98
C GLY A 445 -26.99 16.93 -32.37
N VAL A 446 -26.55 15.91 -31.64
CA VAL A 446 -25.20 15.87 -31.07
C VAL A 446 -24.28 15.16 -32.06
N GLY A 447 -23.16 15.79 -32.42
CA GLY A 447 -22.06 15.18 -33.17
C GLY A 447 -20.89 14.82 -32.26
N LEU A 448 -20.09 13.82 -32.66
CA LEU A 448 -18.90 13.37 -31.95
C LEU A 448 -17.68 13.52 -32.86
N PHE A 449 -16.69 14.31 -32.44
CA PHE A 449 -15.57 14.74 -33.30
C PHE A 449 -14.22 14.36 -32.68
N LEU A 450 -13.32 13.79 -33.48
CA LEU A 450 -11.94 13.48 -33.09
C LEU A 450 -11.05 14.71 -33.31
N VAL A 451 -10.84 15.50 -32.27
CA VAL A 451 -10.03 16.72 -32.33
C VAL A 451 -8.57 16.40 -32.00
N ASP A 452 -7.65 16.89 -32.82
CA ASP A 452 -6.22 16.89 -32.49
C ASP A 452 -5.95 18.02 -31.48
N PRO A 453 -5.41 17.74 -30.28
CA PRO A 453 -5.16 18.77 -29.27
C PRO A 453 -4.07 19.79 -29.67
N GLN A 454 -3.34 19.54 -30.76
CA GLN A 454 -2.37 20.46 -31.36
C GLN A 454 -2.91 21.16 -32.61
N ALA A 455 -4.19 20.97 -32.97
CA ALA A 455 -4.79 21.62 -34.14
C ALA A 455 -4.83 23.15 -33.99
N PRO A 456 -4.71 23.90 -35.10
CA PRO A 456 -4.98 25.34 -35.10
C PRO A 456 -6.37 25.66 -34.51
N GLY A 457 -6.41 26.59 -33.57
CA GLY A 457 -7.64 26.97 -32.86
C GLY A 457 -7.86 26.23 -31.54
N VAL A 458 -7.02 25.26 -31.18
CA VAL A 458 -7.01 24.62 -29.86
C VAL A 458 -6.07 25.37 -28.92
N THR A 459 -6.49 25.61 -27.68
CA THR A 459 -5.61 26.11 -26.61
C THR A 459 -5.85 25.30 -25.35
N LEU A 460 -4.76 24.80 -24.75
CA LEU A 460 -4.79 24.03 -23.51
C LEU A 460 -4.29 24.88 -22.34
N ALA A 461 -5.02 24.83 -21.22
CA ALA A 461 -4.60 25.41 -19.96
C ALA A 461 -4.69 24.37 -18.84
N MET A 462 -3.54 24.03 -18.24
CA MET A 462 -3.48 23.05 -17.15
C MET A 462 -4.34 23.49 -15.96
N GLN A 463 -5.12 22.57 -15.40
CA GLN A 463 -5.98 22.83 -14.25
C GLN A 463 -5.43 22.11 -13.01
N ALA A 464 -5.23 22.88 -11.93
CA ALA A 464 -4.82 22.31 -10.65
C ALA A 464 -6.00 21.54 -10.04
N ASN A 465 -5.75 20.30 -9.64
CA ASN A 465 -6.75 19.42 -9.02
C ASN A 465 -6.16 18.70 -7.81
N THR A 466 -7.06 18.09 -7.02
CA THR A 466 -6.71 17.46 -5.74
C THR A 466 -5.76 16.28 -5.90
N ALA A 467 -5.84 15.55 -7.02
CA ALA A 467 -5.10 14.31 -7.26
C ALA A 467 -3.81 14.47 -8.08
N ALA A 468 -3.48 15.71 -8.49
CA ALA A 468 -2.40 16.00 -9.44
C ALA A 468 -2.51 15.22 -10.78
N GLU A 469 -3.73 14.85 -11.17
CA GLU A 469 -4.02 14.23 -12.48
C GLU A 469 -3.74 15.22 -13.62
N PRO A 470 -3.38 14.76 -14.84
CA PRO A 470 -3.07 15.64 -15.96
C PRO A 470 -4.36 16.16 -16.62
N LEU A 471 -5.07 17.06 -15.94
CA LEU A 471 -6.31 17.68 -16.39
C LEU A 471 -6.03 19.04 -17.02
N SER A 472 -6.72 19.39 -18.11
CA SER A 472 -6.64 20.74 -18.68
C SER A 472 -7.96 21.21 -19.24
N GLN A 473 -8.15 22.52 -19.22
CA GLN A 473 -9.18 23.18 -20.00
C GLN A 473 -8.73 23.19 -21.46
N MET A 474 -9.64 22.84 -22.36
CA MET A 474 -9.43 22.84 -23.80
C MET A 474 -10.38 23.85 -24.44
N GLN A 475 -9.84 24.98 -24.89
CA GLN A 475 -10.56 25.99 -25.66
C GLN A 475 -10.53 25.63 -27.13
N LEU A 476 -11.70 25.67 -27.78
CA LEU A 476 -11.89 25.43 -29.21
C LEU A 476 -12.37 26.75 -29.84
N LEU A 477 -11.56 27.34 -30.71
CA LEU A 477 -11.90 28.56 -31.45
C LEU A 477 -11.79 28.31 -32.95
N GLY A 478 -12.94 28.04 -33.58
CA GLY A 478 -13.04 27.76 -35.00
C GLY A 478 -12.18 26.59 -35.47
N VAL A 479 -12.10 25.53 -34.66
CA VAL A 479 -11.30 24.33 -34.98
C VAL A 479 -11.93 23.60 -36.15
N ARG A 480 -11.15 23.32 -37.19
CA ARG A 480 -11.60 22.67 -38.42
C ARG A 480 -11.43 21.17 -38.34
N ILE A 481 -12.47 20.43 -38.65
CA ILE A 481 -12.53 18.96 -38.61
C ILE A 481 -13.04 18.46 -39.96
N GLY A 482 -12.23 17.64 -40.63
CA GLY A 482 -12.64 16.96 -41.86
C GLY A 482 -13.44 15.68 -41.57
N ASP A 483 -14.12 15.15 -42.58
CA ASP A 483 -14.97 13.95 -42.47
C ASP A 483 -14.26 12.73 -41.86
N ALA A 484 -12.94 12.59 -42.10
CA ALA A 484 -12.14 11.48 -41.57
C ALA A 484 -12.02 11.47 -40.03
N ASP A 485 -12.32 12.59 -39.37
CA ASP A 485 -12.27 12.78 -37.93
C ASP A 485 -13.66 13.02 -37.32
N VAL A 486 -14.74 12.69 -38.05
CA VAL A 486 -16.11 12.64 -37.52
C VAL A 486 -16.48 11.20 -37.18
N LEU A 487 -16.87 10.91 -35.93
CA LEU A 487 -17.45 9.60 -35.59
C LEU A 487 -18.88 9.52 -36.13
N LEU A 488 -19.27 8.37 -36.66
CA LEU A 488 -20.54 8.21 -37.40
C LEU A 488 -21.49 7.21 -36.70
N PRO A 489 -21.94 7.48 -35.45
CA PRO A 489 -22.95 6.64 -34.83
C PRO A 489 -24.31 6.81 -35.53
N PRO A 490 -25.21 5.82 -35.43
CA PRO A 490 -26.59 5.95 -35.94
C PRO A 490 -27.37 7.11 -35.31
N ASP A 491 -27.12 7.40 -34.03
CA ASP A 491 -27.68 8.52 -33.28
C ASP A 491 -26.61 9.04 -32.31
N GLY A 492 -26.16 10.28 -32.50
CA GLY A 492 -25.08 10.85 -31.70
C GLY A 492 -25.46 11.18 -30.26
N ARG A 493 -26.74 11.44 -29.96
CA ARG A 493 -27.21 11.65 -28.58
C ARG A 493 -27.24 10.31 -27.83
N ALA A 494 -27.73 9.26 -28.48
CA ALA A 494 -27.72 7.92 -27.91
C ALA A 494 -26.28 7.42 -27.70
N ALA A 495 -25.38 7.65 -28.66
CA ALA A 495 -23.96 7.30 -28.54
C ALA A 495 -23.29 8.05 -27.38
N LEU A 496 -23.55 9.36 -27.22
CA LEU A 496 -23.06 10.11 -26.06
C LEU A 496 -23.57 9.55 -24.73
N GLY A 497 -24.85 9.16 -24.66
CA GLY A 497 -25.40 8.49 -23.47
C GLY A 497 -24.66 7.19 -23.14
N ILE A 498 -24.41 6.35 -24.14
CA ILE A 498 -23.64 5.11 -23.99
C ILE A 498 -22.21 5.40 -23.50
N MET A 499 -21.53 6.40 -24.08
CA MET A 499 -20.19 6.81 -23.64
C MET A 499 -20.17 7.24 -22.17
N LEU A 500 -21.15 8.04 -21.75
CA LEU A 500 -21.26 8.52 -20.36
C LEU A 500 -21.56 7.38 -19.38
N ASP A 501 -22.41 6.42 -19.77
CA ASP A 501 -22.73 5.25 -18.94
C ASP A 501 -21.47 4.39 -18.70
N HIS A 502 -20.68 4.12 -19.76
CA HIS A 502 -19.41 3.40 -19.63
C HIS A 502 -18.38 4.19 -18.83
N ALA A 503 -18.25 5.50 -19.07
CA ALA A 503 -17.34 6.36 -18.34
C ALA A 503 -17.64 6.39 -16.84
N GLN A 504 -18.92 6.47 -16.45
CA GLN A 504 -19.32 6.44 -15.05
C GLN A 504 -19.01 5.08 -14.39
N VAL A 505 -19.31 3.96 -15.06
CA VAL A 505 -18.98 2.62 -14.53
C VAL A 505 -17.47 2.45 -14.37
N GLY A 506 -16.66 2.95 -15.32
CA GLY A 506 -15.21 2.95 -15.21
C GLY A 506 -14.69 3.75 -14.00
N LEU A 507 -15.29 4.91 -13.70
CA LEU A 507 -14.99 5.67 -12.48
C LEU A 507 -15.38 4.88 -11.21
N CYS A 508 -16.51 4.19 -11.23
CA CYS A 508 -16.93 3.32 -10.11
C CYS A 508 -15.91 2.20 -9.85
N ALA A 509 -15.37 1.58 -10.91
CA ALA A 509 -14.35 0.54 -10.79
C ALA A 509 -13.03 1.08 -10.21
N LEU A 510 -12.55 2.24 -10.69
CA LEU A 510 -11.40 2.94 -10.09
C LEU A 510 -11.64 3.21 -8.60
N GLN A 511 -12.79 3.78 -8.26
CA GLN A 511 -13.15 4.16 -6.90
C GLN A 511 -13.25 2.96 -5.96
N LEU A 512 -13.76 1.82 -6.44
CA LEU A 512 -13.78 0.58 -5.69
C LEU A 512 -12.38 0.09 -5.34
N GLY A 513 -11.46 0.09 -6.32
CA GLY A 513 -10.06 -0.26 -6.08
C GLY A 513 -9.38 0.65 -5.04
N ILE A 514 -9.62 1.95 -5.13
CA ILE A 514 -9.13 2.96 -4.20
C ILE A 514 -9.66 2.70 -2.77
N ALA A 515 -10.97 2.54 -2.63
CA ALA A 515 -11.64 2.37 -1.34
C ALA A 515 -11.23 1.05 -0.66
N GLU A 516 -11.19 -0.06 -1.41
CA GLU A 516 -10.78 -1.37 -0.91
C GLU A 516 -9.33 -1.33 -0.38
N HIS A 517 -8.42 -0.69 -1.13
CA HIS A 517 -7.03 -0.58 -0.70
C HIS A 517 -6.87 0.31 0.53
N ALA A 518 -7.56 1.44 0.58
CA ALA A 518 -7.53 2.33 1.74
C ALA A 518 -8.05 1.63 3.01
N LEU A 519 -9.10 0.82 2.88
CA LEU A 519 -9.61 0.00 3.98
C LEU A 519 -8.59 -1.06 4.41
N ARG A 520 -7.90 -1.72 3.47
CA ARG A 520 -6.82 -2.68 3.76
C ARG A 520 -5.67 -2.03 4.53
N LEU A 521 -5.17 -0.87 4.08
CA LEU A 521 -4.15 -0.11 4.80
C LEU A 521 -4.61 0.25 6.22
N THR A 522 -5.88 0.60 6.37
CA THR A 522 -6.48 0.90 7.67
C THR A 522 -6.56 -0.31 8.59
N ALA A 523 -6.90 -1.48 8.06
CA ALA A 523 -6.91 -2.73 8.81
C ALA A 523 -5.50 -3.11 9.27
N GLU A 524 -4.50 -2.99 8.40
CA GLU A 524 -3.09 -3.24 8.72
C GLU A 524 -2.58 -2.28 9.81
N TYR A 525 -2.80 -0.98 9.63
CA TYR A 525 -2.41 0.04 10.59
C TYR A 525 -3.08 -0.16 11.96
N SER A 526 -4.41 -0.33 11.97
CA SER A 526 -5.16 -0.47 13.23
C SER A 526 -4.87 -1.77 13.97
N SER A 527 -4.44 -2.82 13.27
CA SER A 527 -4.03 -4.09 13.89
C SER A 527 -2.62 -4.03 14.50
N GLY A 528 -1.72 -3.23 13.94
CA GLY A 528 -0.34 -3.10 14.44
C GLY A 528 -0.12 -1.93 15.41
N ARG A 529 -0.92 -0.85 15.32
CA ARG A 529 -0.73 0.35 16.13
C ARG A 529 -1.28 0.17 17.54
N GLU A 530 -0.47 0.38 18.55
CA GLU A 530 -0.89 0.30 19.96
C GLU A 530 -1.15 1.67 20.60
N GLN A 531 -2.25 1.77 21.35
CA GLN A 531 -2.55 2.86 22.27
C GLN A 531 -3.24 2.29 23.51
N PHE A 532 -2.96 2.89 24.68
CA PHE A 532 -3.48 2.41 25.97
C PHE A 532 -3.16 0.92 26.23
N GLY A 533 -1.97 0.47 25.81
CA GLY A 533 -1.45 -0.88 26.07
C GLY A 533 -2.08 -2.01 25.23
N ARG A 534 -2.75 -1.69 24.12
CA ARG A 534 -3.30 -2.70 23.19
C ARG A 534 -3.47 -2.15 21.77
N PRO A 535 -3.62 -3.01 20.75
CA PRO A 535 -3.89 -2.58 19.38
C PRO A 535 -5.16 -1.74 19.23
N LEU A 536 -5.15 -0.74 18.33
CA LEU A 536 -6.32 0.11 18.03
C LEU A 536 -7.53 -0.71 17.56
N GLY A 537 -7.31 -1.78 16.79
CA GLY A 537 -8.36 -2.69 16.33
C GLY A 537 -9.12 -3.42 17.44
N SER A 538 -8.65 -3.39 18.69
CA SER A 538 -9.34 -3.97 19.85
C SER A 538 -10.44 -3.08 20.45
N PHE A 539 -10.49 -1.80 20.06
CA PHE A 539 -11.50 -0.86 20.56
C PHE A 539 -12.77 -0.94 19.70
N GLN A 540 -13.93 -1.10 20.34
CA GLN A 540 -15.21 -1.25 19.64
C GLN A 540 -15.52 -0.11 18.66
N ALA A 541 -15.18 1.14 19.02
CA ALA A 541 -15.40 2.29 18.13
C ALA A 541 -14.56 2.21 16.83
N VAL A 542 -13.36 1.61 16.89
CA VAL A 542 -12.52 1.36 15.71
C VAL A 542 -13.15 0.25 14.87
N GLN A 543 -13.58 -0.85 15.50
CA GLN A 543 -14.21 -1.98 14.83
C GLN A 543 -15.51 -1.58 14.13
N GLN A 544 -16.38 -0.81 14.79
CA GLN A 544 -17.65 -0.34 14.23
C GLN A 544 -17.41 0.50 12.98
N ARG A 545 -16.51 1.49 13.06
CA ARG A 545 -16.21 2.35 11.91
C ARG A 545 -15.56 1.58 10.75
N ALA A 546 -14.68 0.62 11.05
CA ALA A 546 -14.09 -0.24 10.03
C ALA A 546 -15.15 -1.17 9.39
N ALA A 547 -16.11 -1.68 10.18
CA ALA A 547 -17.20 -2.51 9.69
C ALA A 547 -18.17 -1.70 8.79
N ASP A 548 -18.50 -0.46 9.15
CA ASP A 548 -19.33 0.42 8.31
C ASP A 548 -18.63 0.69 6.96
N ALA A 549 -17.33 1.00 6.99
CA ALA A 549 -16.54 1.18 5.77
C ALA A 549 -16.48 -0.10 4.91
N TYR A 550 -16.41 -1.28 5.54
CA TYR A 550 -16.48 -2.55 4.82
C TYR A 550 -17.83 -2.73 4.11
N VAL A 551 -18.95 -2.41 4.77
CA VAL A 551 -20.29 -2.48 4.16
C VAL A 551 -20.39 -1.55 2.94
N ASP A 552 -19.81 -0.35 3.03
CA ASP A 552 -19.76 0.59 1.91
C ASP A 552 -18.98 0.03 0.70
N VAL A 553 -17.82 -0.59 0.94
CA VAL A 553 -17.02 -1.24 -0.11
C VAL A 553 -17.83 -2.36 -0.79
N GLU A 554 -18.56 -3.16 -0.03
CA GLU A 554 -19.39 -4.23 -0.60
C GLU A 554 -20.58 -3.67 -1.39
N ALA A 555 -21.21 -2.59 -0.93
CA ALA A 555 -22.28 -1.93 -1.69
C ALA A 555 -21.76 -1.37 -3.02
N MET A 556 -20.59 -0.72 -3.01
CA MET A 556 -19.91 -0.25 -4.23
C MET A 556 -19.62 -1.41 -5.18
N ARG A 557 -19.11 -2.54 -4.66
CA ARG A 557 -18.80 -3.74 -5.45
C ARG A 557 -20.03 -4.29 -6.17
N TRP A 558 -21.11 -4.51 -5.43
CA TRP A 558 -22.33 -5.11 -6.00
C TRP A 558 -23.00 -4.22 -7.04
N THR A 559 -23.11 -2.92 -6.76
CA THR A 559 -23.77 -1.99 -7.66
C THR A 559 -22.95 -1.76 -8.94
N MET A 560 -21.64 -1.58 -8.83
CA MET A 560 -20.75 -1.44 -9.98
C MET A 560 -20.77 -2.68 -10.88
N TRP A 561 -20.60 -3.88 -10.32
CA TRP A 561 -20.58 -5.11 -11.12
C TRP A 561 -21.91 -5.42 -11.81
N ARG A 562 -23.04 -5.06 -11.18
CA ARG A 562 -24.36 -5.16 -11.84
C ARG A 562 -24.47 -4.22 -13.04
N ALA A 563 -24.08 -2.97 -12.88
CA ALA A 563 -24.12 -1.99 -13.98
C ALA A 563 -23.18 -2.40 -15.12
N ALA A 564 -21.95 -2.83 -14.81
CA ALA A 564 -20.99 -3.32 -15.80
C ALA A 564 -21.53 -4.53 -16.58
N TRP A 565 -22.17 -5.48 -15.90
CA TRP A 565 -22.78 -6.66 -16.54
C TRP A 565 -23.95 -6.28 -17.47
N LEU A 566 -24.83 -5.37 -17.05
CA LEU A 566 -25.93 -4.91 -17.92
C LEU A 566 -25.39 -4.24 -19.19
N LEU A 567 -24.36 -3.39 -19.05
CA LEU A 567 -23.69 -2.77 -20.19
C LEU A 567 -23.04 -3.82 -21.11
N SER A 568 -22.37 -4.85 -20.58
CA SER A 568 -21.74 -5.89 -21.40
C SER A 568 -22.74 -6.73 -22.19
N GLU A 569 -23.95 -6.93 -21.65
CA GLU A 569 -25.04 -7.66 -22.32
C GLU A 569 -25.87 -6.78 -23.27
N GLY A 570 -25.54 -5.48 -23.39
CA GLY A 570 -26.31 -4.53 -24.20
C GLY A 570 -27.73 -4.29 -23.66
N LEU A 571 -27.94 -4.49 -22.37
CA LEU A 571 -29.21 -4.25 -21.70
C LEU A 571 -29.31 -2.79 -21.22
N PRO A 572 -30.53 -2.22 -21.09
CA PRO A 572 -30.70 -0.92 -20.45
C PRO A 572 -30.09 -0.93 -19.04
N ALA A 573 -29.18 0.03 -18.77
CA ALA A 573 -28.39 0.05 -17.55
C ALA A 573 -28.32 1.43 -16.87
N THR A 574 -28.85 2.49 -17.48
CA THR A 574 -28.64 3.87 -17.01
C THR A 574 -29.04 4.09 -15.55
N ASP A 575 -30.12 3.46 -15.09
CA ASP A 575 -30.56 3.57 -13.68
C ASP A 575 -29.52 2.91 -12.75
N GLU A 576 -29.08 1.69 -13.07
CA GLU A 576 -28.04 0.98 -12.33
C GLU A 576 -26.68 1.69 -12.36
N VAL A 577 -26.35 2.39 -13.45
CA VAL A 577 -25.14 3.22 -13.54
C VAL A 577 -25.21 4.39 -12.57
N LEU A 578 -26.35 5.10 -12.52
CA LEU A 578 -26.57 6.19 -11.58
C LEU A 578 -26.52 5.70 -10.12
N GLU A 579 -27.12 4.54 -9.83
CA GLU A 579 -27.03 3.88 -8.52
C GLU A 579 -25.57 3.53 -8.16
N ALA A 580 -24.83 2.91 -9.08
CA ALA A 580 -23.43 2.57 -8.87
C ALA A 580 -22.57 3.81 -8.63
N LYS A 581 -22.76 4.88 -9.41
CA LYS A 581 -22.02 6.14 -9.25
C LYS A 581 -22.38 6.84 -7.94
N TYR A 582 -23.62 6.74 -7.46
CA TYR A 582 -24.00 7.20 -6.13
C TYR A 582 -23.23 6.46 -5.03
N PHE A 583 -23.24 5.13 -5.02
CA PHE A 583 -22.51 4.36 -4.01
C PHE A 583 -21.00 4.56 -4.10
N ALA A 584 -20.43 4.64 -5.30
CA ALA A 584 -19.02 4.95 -5.48
C ALA A 584 -18.64 6.32 -4.91
N SER A 585 -19.48 7.33 -5.15
CA SER A 585 -19.24 8.70 -4.68
C SER A 585 -19.42 8.82 -3.16
N GLU A 586 -20.60 8.45 -2.65
CA GLU A 586 -20.94 8.61 -1.24
C GLU A 586 -20.25 7.57 -0.34
N GLY A 587 -20.28 6.30 -0.75
CA GLY A 587 -19.60 5.21 -0.04
C GLY A 587 -18.08 5.38 -0.06
N GLY A 588 -17.50 5.70 -1.21
CA GLY A 588 -16.07 6.01 -1.30
C GLY A 588 -15.66 7.18 -0.39
N HIS A 589 -16.45 8.26 -0.35
CA HIS A 589 -16.21 9.36 0.58
C HIS A 589 -16.19 8.89 2.04
N ARG A 590 -17.19 8.10 2.47
CA ARG A 590 -17.27 7.57 3.84
C ARG A 590 -16.10 6.65 4.18
N VAL A 591 -15.71 5.76 3.27
CA VAL A 591 -14.58 4.85 3.45
C VAL A 591 -13.28 5.62 3.66
N LEU A 592 -12.99 6.61 2.81
CA LEU A 592 -11.74 7.37 2.92
C LEU A 592 -11.73 8.28 4.15
N ALA A 593 -12.86 8.90 4.50
CA ALA A 593 -13.00 9.65 5.74
C ALA A 593 -12.78 8.76 6.97
N ALA A 594 -13.33 7.54 6.96
CA ALA A 594 -13.11 6.55 8.01
C ALA A 594 -11.64 6.13 8.09
N ALA A 595 -10.99 5.85 6.95
CA ALA A 595 -9.59 5.49 6.86
C ALA A 595 -8.70 6.58 7.48
N GLN A 596 -8.88 7.84 7.09
CA GLN A 596 -8.12 8.96 7.65
C GLN A 596 -8.34 9.11 9.15
N HIS A 597 -9.60 9.01 9.60
CA HIS A 597 -9.93 9.10 11.03
C HIS A 597 -9.24 8.01 11.84
N LEU A 598 -9.26 6.77 11.37
CA LEU A 598 -8.68 5.63 12.08
C LEU A 598 -7.15 5.65 12.09
N HIS A 599 -6.52 6.30 11.10
CA HIS A 599 -5.08 6.56 11.13
C HIS A 599 -4.70 7.72 12.07
N GLY A 600 -5.61 8.68 12.30
CA GLY A 600 -5.32 9.89 13.08
C GLY A 600 -4.38 10.83 12.30
N GLY A 601 -3.41 11.43 12.97
CA GLY A 601 -2.50 12.41 12.35
C GLY A 601 -1.73 11.87 11.13
N ILE A 602 -1.32 10.60 11.15
CA ILE A 602 -0.59 10.00 10.01
C ILE A 602 -1.48 9.80 8.78
N GLY A 603 -2.81 9.80 8.95
CA GLY A 603 -3.76 9.63 7.85
C GLY A 603 -3.84 10.82 6.90
N VAL A 604 -3.35 11.98 7.32
CA VAL A 604 -3.25 13.20 6.50
C VAL A 604 -1.80 13.53 6.12
N ASP A 605 -0.85 12.72 6.57
CA ASP A 605 0.56 12.94 6.28
C ASP A 605 0.90 12.52 4.85
N MET A 606 1.60 13.40 4.12
CA MET A 606 2.01 13.14 2.74
C MET A 606 3.15 12.13 2.63
N THR A 607 3.85 11.80 3.72
CA THR A 607 4.84 10.72 3.74
C THR A 607 4.21 9.33 3.91
N TYR A 608 2.92 9.25 4.23
CA TYR A 608 2.17 7.99 4.36
C TYR A 608 1.21 7.83 3.17
N PRO A 609 1.10 6.66 2.53
CA PRO A 609 0.43 6.52 1.24
C PRO A 609 -1.07 6.88 1.24
N LEU A 610 -1.75 6.88 2.39
CA LEU A 610 -3.20 7.08 2.47
C LEU A 610 -3.69 8.40 1.86
N HIS A 611 -2.93 9.50 1.97
CA HIS A 611 -3.33 10.80 1.42
C HIS A 611 -3.58 10.73 -0.10
N ARG A 612 -2.79 9.91 -0.83
CA ARG A 612 -2.93 9.73 -2.29
C ARG A 612 -4.29 9.12 -2.63
N TYR A 613 -4.68 8.09 -1.88
CA TYR A 613 -5.98 7.44 -2.04
C TYR A 613 -7.13 8.41 -1.71
N THR A 614 -7.00 9.25 -0.69
CA THR A 614 -8.02 10.27 -0.39
C THR A 614 -8.18 11.27 -1.54
N PHE A 615 -7.09 11.74 -2.12
CA PHE A 615 -7.13 12.71 -3.21
C PHE A 615 -7.70 12.10 -4.50
N LEU A 616 -7.25 10.91 -4.88
CA LEU A 616 -7.80 10.16 -6.01
C LEU A 616 -9.28 9.86 -5.81
N ALA A 617 -9.68 9.45 -4.60
CA ALA A 617 -11.08 9.16 -4.30
C ALA A 617 -11.97 10.39 -4.47
N LYS A 618 -11.50 11.56 -4.02
CA LYS A 618 -12.23 12.82 -4.16
C LYS A 618 -12.32 13.27 -5.62
N GLN A 619 -11.29 13.05 -6.42
CA GLN A 619 -11.33 13.31 -7.86
C GLN A 619 -12.37 12.42 -8.55
N ALA A 620 -12.33 11.10 -8.32
CA ALA A 620 -13.27 10.15 -8.92
C ALA A 620 -14.72 10.34 -8.44
N GLU A 621 -14.92 10.79 -7.20
CA GLU A 621 -16.23 11.17 -6.65
C GLU A 621 -16.85 12.31 -7.46
N LEU A 622 -16.09 13.37 -7.76
CA LEU A 622 -16.61 14.59 -8.37
C LEU A 622 -16.65 14.56 -9.91
N THR A 623 -15.82 13.72 -10.53
CA THR A 623 -15.78 13.58 -12.00
C THR A 623 -17.13 13.06 -12.53
N LEU A 624 -17.68 13.73 -13.56
CA LEU A 624 -19.00 13.47 -14.15
C LEU A 624 -20.19 13.55 -13.17
N GLY A 625 -20.02 14.32 -12.08
CA GLY A 625 -21.04 14.62 -11.09
C GLY A 625 -20.98 13.74 -9.84
N GLY A 626 -21.13 14.38 -8.69
CA GLY A 626 -21.11 13.74 -7.37
C GLY A 626 -22.44 13.08 -6.97
N ALA A 627 -22.48 12.51 -5.76
CA ALA A 627 -23.62 11.72 -5.26
C ALA A 627 -24.98 12.43 -5.39
N THR A 628 -25.05 13.72 -5.04
CA THR A 628 -26.29 14.51 -5.11
C THR A 628 -26.81 14.65 -6.54
N GLU A 629 -25.91 14.84 -7.52
CA GLU A 629 -26.31 15.00 -8.91
C GLU A 629 -26.81 13.68 -9.50
N GLN A 630 -26.19 12.55 -9.15
CA GLN A 630 -26.66 11.23 -9.59
C GLN A 630 -28.04 10.91 -9.01
N LEU A 631 -28.29 11.22 -7.73
CA LEU A 631 -29.61 11.06 -7.12
C LEU A 631 -30.67 11.96 -7.75
N ALA A 632 -30.32 13.19 -8.13
CA ALA A 632 -31.26 14.08 -8.83
C ALA A 632 -31.66 13.48 -10.19
N LYS A 633 -30.69 13.02 -10.99
CA LYS A 633 -30.94 12.34 -12.27
C LYS A 633 -31.79 11.08 -12.11
N LEU A 634 -31.50 10.26 -11.09
CA LEU A 634 -32.28 9.06 -10.81
C LEU A 634 -33.72 9.42 -10.39
N GLY A 635 -33.87 10.44 -9.55
CA GLY A 635 -35.18 10.95 -9.11
C GLY A 635 -36.04 11.43 -10.27
N ASP A 636 -35.47 12.18 -11.22
CA ASP A 636 -36.17 12.65 -12.42
C ASP A 636 -36.66 11.47 -13.28
N ARG A 637 -35.85 10.41 -13.39
CA ARG A 637 -36.18 9.20 -14.16
C ARG A 637 -37.24 8.32 -13.49
N MET A 638 -37.29 8.29 -12.16
CA MET A 638 -38.34 7.57 -11.43
C MET A 638 -39.68 8.33 -11.38
N ALA A 639 -39.65 9.65 -11.60
CA ALA A 639 -40.85 10.49 -11.61
C ALA A 639 -41.62 10.44 -12.94
N THR A 640 -40.97 9.99 -14.01
CA THR A 640 -41.56 9.74 -15.35
C THR A 640 -42.03 8.30 -15.50
#